data_AF-L8M6R7-F1
#
_entry.id   AF-L8M6R7-F1
#
_cell.length_a   1.000
_cell.length_b   1.000
_cell.length_c   1.000
_cell.angle_alpha   90.00
_cell.angle_beta   90.00
_cell.angle_gamma   90.00
#
_symmetry.space_group_name_H-M   'P 1'
#
loop_
_entity.id
_entity.type
_entity.pdbx_description
1 polymer ?
#
loop_
_entity_poly.entity_id
_entity_poly.type
_entity_poly.pdbx_seq_one_letter_code
_entity_poly.pdbx_strand_id
1 'polypeptide(L)'
;MQLQDKTIEVDNPQSHLDLANDLKKEGKIDEALYHYQAVVDLEDNNLSAWQQLAHIYELNKEFENADSCYQKVIELDPDETRYYIRLAKVLQQQEKNTEAISIYQKAIAIDPEQSLNVYKNLGNLLVKEGRLDESIAAYAKAVELQPENPVNYCLLAKSQARQGDIEGTVSSYQKAVELDSEKSLSFLNNIANALRQHRERYQHIWQTLNQKNIDGFAQIKYCYPTVNSWADVKNYFAQTSNYKIINLTNLTEEERLILEKNNLSVESLNLIGKDDSVAQQETYLQHFQQNFQLNSPKGKLPSTKRFQELRNLTAFQEAMLTGYMYITCPFSGKLLRTNQSFLINKAICAYRFDGDQVFYVIATNSFFEKALIYFPDRELIIRLYRNTFMETTQIIDRLKAFFVTNWQQTMSYLASDARKEVAVLAGIDRNLGHHIWNELTAIHDLQTKKLLGRADKFLLPPYDVFGRIEDIFPEIPAPKIIRSADISGDQLGNIALENNYFVVRPRGLFIKEDLADRIYQLSRQNCSPSTLSQIEVAQQHSPLIWIDLRLNKRFWNSQLEGTAKIIQKLAEDFPNLGVVFDGFSRLAKDLDYGNEDVKQKQAVIDQERAVVEQIASLVTDCNVKIYNNVGCSIYESVVWAHAIDLYIAHWGAGLTKTTFLANKPGVVHTNQVGLNLPPERRFYCYERENGIVPTFVPQQSVVDTEDSSQKYISYSYDCDWQVIYDQVVKLYAKINRKTEQKSFFKDLYSFTKRIFSD
;
A
#
# COMPACT_ATOMS: atom_id res chain seq x y z
N MET A 1 -15.55 75.04 59.54
CA MET A 1 -17.00 75.17 59.85
C MET A 1 -17.63 75.88 58.65
N GLN A 2 -18.75 75.37 58.12
CA GLN A 2 -19.27 75.46 56.73
C GLN A 2 -18.67 74.35 55.86
N LEU A 3 -19.28 73.17 55.62
CA LEU A 3 -20.69 72.76 55.53
C LEU A 3 -21.52 73.69 54.62
N GLN A 4 -21.31 73.53 53.32
CA GLN A 4 -22.39 73.53 52.32
C GLN A 4 -22.45 72.06 51.85
N ASP A 5 -23.26 71.18 52.42
CA ASP A 5 -24.71 71.09 52.20
C ASP A 5 -25.11 71.35 50.75
N LYS A 6 -24.65 70.48 49.86
CA LYS A 6 -25.55 69.89 48.86
C LYS A 6 -25.97 68.52 49.39
N THR A 7 -27.07 68.52 50.14
CA THR A 7 -27.91 67.34 50.30
C THR A 7 -28.12 66.70 48.93
N ILE A 8 -27.49 65.54 48.72
CA ILE A 8 -27.86 64.63 47.64
C ILE A 8 -29.32 64.28 47.92
N GLU A 9 -30.22 64.76 47.07
CA GLU A 9 -31.59 64.26 47.02
C GLU A 9 -31.52 62.74 46.89
N VAL A 10 -32.24 62.07 47.78
CA VAL A 10 -32.44 60.63 47.88
C VAL A 10 -32.54 59.99 46.48
N ASP A 11 -31.55 59.14 46.14
CA ASP A 11 -31.50 58.21 44.99
C ASP A 11 -32.05 58.72 43.65
N ASN A 12 -31.45 59.78 43.10
CA ASN A 12 -31.70 60.17 41.70
C ASN A 12 -30.63 59.59 40.75
N PRO A 13 -30.98 58.65 39.83
CA PRO A 13 -30.06 58.06 38.86
C PRO A 13 -29.30 59.10 38.02
N GLN A 14 -29.95 60.20 37.62
CA GLN A 14 -29.31 61.23 36.81
C GLN A 14 -28.20 61.96 37.56
N SER A 15 -28.40 62.21 38.87
CA SER A 15 -27.37 62.84 39.70
C SER A 15 -26.16 61.93 39.91
N HIS A 16 -26.39 60.63 40.07
CA HIS A 16 -25.31 59.64 40.12
C HIS A 16 -24.57 59.54 38.78
N LEU A 17 -25.28 59.60 37.65
CA LEU A 17 -24.69 59.54 36.31
C LEU A 17 -23.82 60.76 36.00
N ASP A 18 -24.29 61.98 36.32
CA ASP A 18 -23.53 63.22 36.10
C ASP A 18 -22.25 63.23 36.95
N LEU A 19 -22.36 62.84 38.23
CA LEU A 19 -21.21 62.73 39.13
C LEU A 19 -20.21 61.65 38.66
N ALA A 20 -20.68 60.48 38.22
CA ALA A 20 -19.83 59.42 37.69
C ALA A 20 -19.06 59.88 36.44
N ASN A 21 -19.70 60.66 35.56
CA ASN A 21 -19.05 61.24 34.38
C ASN A 21 -17.97 62.26 34.74
N ASP A 22 -18.20 63.11 35.74
CA ASP A 22 -17.22 64.11 36.18
C ASP A 22 -16.04 63.47 36.92
N LEU A 23 -16.30 62.51 37.81
CA LEU A 23 -15.26 61.71 38.48
C LEU A 23 -14.39 60.95 37.47
N LYS A 24 -14.99 60.39 36.40
CA LYS A 24 -14.27 59.74 35.30
C LYS A 24 -13.35 60.73 34.57
N LYS A 25 -13.79 61.97 34.32
CA LYS A 25 -12.94 63.02 33.71
C LYS A 25 -11.79 63.44 34.62
N GLU A 26 -12.00 63.44 35.93
CA GLU A 26 -10.96 63.70 36.94
C GLU A 26 -9.98 62.53 37.13
N GLY A 27 -10.24 61.37 36.50
CA GLY A 27 -9.41 60.17 36.61
C GLY A 27 -9.67 59.34 37.86
N LYS A 28 -10.72 59.65 38.65
CA LYS A 28 -11.13 58.90 39.84
C LYS A 28 -12.02 57.73 39.44
N ILE A 29 -11.42 56.72 38.82
CA ILE A 29 -12.12 55.62 38.15
C ILE A 29 -12.92 54.75 39.14
N ASP A 30 -12.38 54.45 40.33
CA ASP A 30 -13.06 53.61 41.33
C ASP A 30 -14.33 54.28 41.89
N GLU A 31 -14.26 55.59 42.15
CA GLU A 31 -15.40 56.38 42.59
C GLU A 31 -16.46 56.51 41.48
N ALA A 32 -16.02 56.70 40.24
CA ALA A 32 -16.92 56.71 39.09
C ALA A 32 -17.64 55.36 38.92
N LEU A 33 -16.94 54.24 39.10
CA LEU A 33 -17.49 52.89 39.00
C LEU A 33 -18.56 52.64 40.07
N TYR A 34 -18.34 53.06 41.31
CA TYR A 34 -19.36 53.03 42.37
C TYR A 34 -20.63 53.80 41.95
N HIS A 35 -20.47 55.00 41.42
CA HIS A 35 -21.62 55.80 41.02
C HIS A 35 -22.32 55.25 39.78
N TYR A 36 -21.61 54.72 38.77
CA TYR A 36 -22.27 54.05 37.64
C TYR A 36 -23.02 52.77 38.07
N GLN A 37 -22.48 52.01 39.03
CA GLN A 37 -23.19 50.84 39.59
C GLN A 37 -24.49 51.26 40.28
N ALA A 38 -24.44 52.33 41.08
CA ALA A 38 -25.64 52.89 41.70
C ALA A 38 -26.69 53.35 40.66
N VAL A 39 -26.27 53.87 39.49
CA VAL A 39 -27.21 54.22 38.41
C VAL A 39 -27.94 52.97 37.91
N VAL A 40 -27.23 51.88 37.60
CA VAL A 40 -27.86 50.68 37.05
C VAL A 40 -28.67 49.89 38.08
N ASP A 41 -28.32 50.00 39.37
CA ASP A 41 -29.11 49.42 40.46
C ASP A 41 -30.46 50.14 40.65
N LEU A 42 -30.50 51.45 40.38
CA LEU A 42 -31.72 52.27 40.46
C LEU A 42 -32.52 52.29 39.15
N GLU A 43 -31.83 52.22 38.01
CA GLU A 43 -32.39 52.28 36.66
C GLU A 43 -31.67 51.27 35.73
N ASP A 44 -32.11 50.01 35.78
CA ASP A 44 -31.51 48.89 35.03
C ASP A 44 -31.57 49.07 33.48
N ASN A 45 -32.43 49.95 32.98
CA ASN A 45 -32.52 50.29 31.55
C ASN A 45 -31.68 51.52 31.16
N ASN A 46 -30.82 52.04 32.06
CA ASN A 46 -29.94 53.16 31.75
C ASN A 46 -28.76 52.71 30.86
N LEU A 47 -28.94 52.81 29.54
CA LEU A 47 -27.95 52.42 28.55
C LEU A 47 -26.60 53.12 28.75
N SER A 48 -26.59 54.40 29.10
CA SER A 48 -25.33 55.17 29.25
C SER A 48 -24.49 54.65 30.41
N ALA A 49 -25.11 54.34 31.55
CA ALA A 49 -24.41 53.78 32.70
C ALA A 49 -23.83 52.39 32.39
N TRP A 50 -24.62 51.50 31.76
CA TRP A 50 -24.14 50.18 31.32
C TRP A 50 -22.99 50.26 30.33
N GLN A 51 -23.05 51.19 29.36
CA GLN A 51 -21.95 51.43 28.40
C GLN A 51 -20.66 51.86 29.11
N GLN A 52 -20.78 52.75 30.10
CA GLN A 52 -19.63 53.25 30.84
C GLN A 52 -19.03 52.17 31.76
N LEU A 53 -19.86 51.38 32.45
CA LEU A 53 -19.43 50.22 33.24
C LEU A 53 -18.68 49.22 32.35
N ALA A 54 -19.29 48.80 31.23
CA ALA A 54 -18.68 47.85 30.31
C ALA A 54 -17.29 48.31 29.83
N HIS A 55 -17.18 49.59 29.46
CA HIS A 55 -15.92 50.16 28.99
C HIS A 55 -14.86 50.27 30.10
N ILE A 56 -15.24 50.66 31.32
CA ILE A 56 -14.30 50.76 32.44
C ILE A 56 -13.81 49.36 32.82
N TYR A 57 -14.70 48.36 32.91
CA TYR A 57 -14.30 46.97 33.16
C TYR A 57 -13.42 46.40 32.05
N GLU A 58 -13.69 46.72 30.76
CA GLU A 58 -12.81 46.35 29.63
C GLU A 58 -11.40 46.91 29.82
N LEU A 59 -11.28 48.20 30.18
CA LEU A 59 -9.98 48.86 30.39
C LEU A 59 -9.23 48.31 31.62
N ASN A 60 -9.95 47.98 32.69
CA ASN A 60 -9.40 47.37 33.90
C ASN A 60 -9.06 45.89 33.74
N LYS A 61 -9.37 45.29 32.57
CA LYS A 61 -9.21 43.85 32.27
C LYS A 61 -10.05 42.93 33.17
N GLU A 62 -11.13 43.46 33.73
CA GLU A 62 -12.15 42.70 34.45
C GLU A 62 -13.15 42.11 33.44
N PHE A 63 -12.67 41.11 32.70
CA PHE A 63 -13.38 40.67 31.50
C PHE A 63 -14.74 40.04 31.80
N GLU A 64 -14.93 39.33 32.92
CA GLU A 64 -16.25 38.76 33.25
C GLU A 64 -17.30 39.86 33.49
N ASN A 65 -16.93 40.93 34.21
CA ASN A 65 -17.80 42.06 34.47
C ASN A 65 -18.10 42.83 33.17
N ALA A 66 -17.09 43.02 32.31
CA ALA A 66 -17.26 43.65 31.00
C ALA A 66 -18.20 42.85 30.08
N ASP A 67 -18.08 41.52 30.04
CA ASP A 67 -18.95 40.62 29.29
C ASP A 67 -20.41 40.80 29.73
N SER A 68 -20.69 40.70 31.03
CA SER A 68 -22.04 40.90 31.58
C SER A 68 -22.62 42.28 31.23
N CYS A 69 -21.82 43.35 31.37
CA CYS A 69 -22.27 44.70 31.05
C CYS A 69 -22.52 44.88 29.54
N TYR A 70 -21.67 44.33 28.67
CA TYR A 70 -21.86 44.41 27.22
C TYR A 70 -23.07 43.60 26.73
N GLN A 71 -23.35 42.45 27.34
CA GLN A 71 -24.60 41.71 27.07
C GLN A 71 -25.82 42.58 27.39
N LYS A 72 -25.80 43.27 28.54
CA LYS A 72 -26.88 44.18 28.93
C LYS A 72 -27.01 45.39 27.99
N VAL A 73 -25.89 45.98 27.56
CA VAL A 73 -25.89 47.05 26.54
C VAL A 73 -26.54 46.57 25.24
N ILE A 74 -26.22 45.35 24.80
CA ILE A 74 -26.79 44.74 23.58
C ILE A 74 -28.29 44.43 23.76
N GLU A 75 -28.74 44.05 24.96
CA GLU A 75 -30.18 43.87 25.24
C GLU A 75 -30.95 45.20 25.11
N LEU A 76 -30.35 46.31 25.56
CA LEU A 76 -30.96 47.64 25.54
C LEU A 76 -30.83 48.34 24.18
N ASP A 77 -29.80 48.03 23.40
CA ASP A 77 -29.53 48.60 22.08
C ASP A 77 -29.03 47.52 21.10
N PRO A 78 -29.94 46.67 20.58
CA PRO A 78 -29.58 45.49 19.79
C PRO A 78 -29.12 45.81 18.36
N ASP A 79 -29.34 47.03 17.86
CA ASP A 79 -29.00 47.42 16.49
C ASP A 79 -27.59 48.05 16.38
N GLU A 80 -26.95 48.38 17.50
CA GLU A 80 -25.61 48.98 17.50
C GLU A 80 -24.49 47.92 17.45
N THR A 81 -24.04 47.66 16.22
CA THR A 81 -22.99 46.68 15.88
C THR A 81 -21.70 46.85 16.69
N ARG A 82 -21.34 48.08 17.11
CA ARG A 82 -20.11 48.34 17.87
C ARG A 82 -20.04 47.55 19.19
N TYR A 83 -21.16 47.35 19.87
CA TYR A 83 -21.18 46.64 21.15
C TYR A 83 -21.00 45.13 20.98
N TYR A 84 -21.52 44.55 19.90
CA TYR A 84 -21.20 43.16 19.53
C TYR A 84 -19.71 42.97 19.25
N ILE A 85 -19.07 43.91 18.54
CA ILE A 85 -17.63 43.85 18.27
C ILE A 85 -16.82 43.92 19.58
N ARG A 86 -17.23 44.77 20.52
CA ARG A 86 -16.59 44.89 21.85
C ARG A 86 -16.75 43.62 22.66
N LEU A 87 -17.96 43.07 22.74
CA LEU A 87 -18.23 41.81 23.42
C LEU A 87 -17.40 40.67 22.85
N ALA A 88 -17.34 40.52 21.52
CA ALA A 88 -16.54 39.49 20.89
C ALA A 88 -15.04 39.61 21.22
N LYS A 89 -14.50 40.84 21.32
CA LYS A 89 -13.12 41.06 21.76
C LYS A 89 -12.89 40.70 23.23
N VAL A 90 -13.83 41.04 24.11
CA VAL A 90 -13.78 40.65 25.54
C VAL A 90 -13.78 39.12 25.65
N LEU A 91 -14.66 38.43 24.93
CA LEU A 91 -14.71 36.96 24.88
C LEU A 91 -13.42 36.35 24.33
N GLN A 92 -12.76 36.99 23.36
CA GLN A 92 -11.43 36.57 22.88
C GLN A 92 -10.36 36.68 23.97
N GLN A 93 -10.38 37.73 24.80
CA GLN A 93 -9.45 37.88 25.93
C GLN A 93 -9.69 36.83 27.03
N GLN A 94 -10.92 36.34 27.14
CA GLN A 94 -11.29 35.22 28.02
C GLN A 94 -11.00 33.84 27.38
N GLU A 95 -10.39 33.79 26.18
CA GLU A 95 -10.18 32.56 25.40
C GLU A 95 -11.46 31.80 24.98
N LYS A 96 -12.64 32.41 25.12
CA LYS A 96 -13.94 31.87 24.68
C LYS A 96 -14.15 32.10 23.18
N ASN A 97 -13.27 31.50 22.36
CA ASN A 97 -13.21 31.77 20.91
C ASN A 97 -14.50 31.37 20.17
N THR A 98 -15.17 30.27 20.53
CA THR A 98 -16.41 29.82 19.88
C THR A 98 -17.56 30.81 20.07
N GLU A 99 -17.71 31.34 21.29
CA GLU A 99 -18.71 32.35 21.61
C GLU A 99 -18.40 33.66 20.89
N ALA A 100 -17.13 34.09 20.89
CA ALA A 100 -16.70 35.27 20.15
C ALA A 100 -16.98 35.17 18.64
N ILE A 101 -16.79 33.99 18.02
CA ILE A 101 -17.16 33.74 16.62
C ILE A 101 -18.67 33.98 16.41
N SER A 102 -19.51 33.44 17.29
CA SER A 102 -20.97 33.61 17.20
C SER A 102 -21.37 35.08 17.32
N ILE A 103 -20.76 35.83 18.24
CA ILE A 103 -21.03 37.27 18.40
C ILE A 103 -20.55 38.07 17.17
N TYR A 104 -19.39 37.76 16.60
CA TYR A 104 -18.95 38.39 15.35
C TYR A 104 -19.89 38.09 14.17
N GLN A 105 -20.44 36.88 14.09
CA GLN A 105 -21.44 36.53 13.06
C GLN A 105 -22.74 37.32 13.24
N LYS A 106 -23.19 37.54 14.50
CA LYS A 106 -24.33 38.43 14.79
C LYS A 106 -24.05 39.87 14.38
N ALA A 107 -22.86 40.41 14.70
CA ALA A 107 -22.45 41.75 14.29
C ALA A 107 -22.50 41.93 12.77
N ILE A 108 -22.04 40.93 12.01
CA ILE A 108 -22.09 40.92 10.53
C ILE A 108 -23.54 40.88 10.01
N ALA A 109 -24.44 40.16 10.69
CA ALA A 109 -25.84 40.06 10.28
C ALA A 109 -26.61 41.39 10.46
N ILE A 110 -26.21 42.21 11.43
CA ILE A 110 -26.83 43.51 11.72
C ILE A 110 -26.38 44.56 10.69
N ASP A 111 -25.07 44.69 10.46
CA ASP A 111 -24.52 45.61 9.46
C ASP A 111 -23.46 44.93 8.58
N PRO A 112 -23.88 44.32 7.45
CA PRO A 112 -22.95 43.63 6.55
C PRO A 112 -21.95 44.53 5.84
N GLU A 113 -22.27 45.82 5.62
CA GLU A 113 -21.49 46.73 4.77
C GLU A 113 -20.46 47.56 5.55
N GLN A 114 -20.72 47.90 6.82
CA GLN A 114 -19.74 48.59 7.69
C GLN A 114 -18.80 47.62 8.44
N SER A 115 -18.91 46.31 8.18
CA SER A 115 -18.28 45.24 8.97
C SER A 115 -16.88 44.81 8.53
N LEU A 116 -16.12 45.61 7.76
CA LEU A 116 -14.78 45.22 7.29
C LEU A 116 -13.85 44.71 8.42
N ASN A 117 -13.79 45.46 9.52
CA ASN A 117 -12.95 45.08 10.66
C ASN A 117 -13.48 43.82 11.37
N VAL A 118 -14.79 43.56 11.29
CA VAL A 118 -15.45 42.37 11.83
C VAL A 118 -15.06 41.14 11.03
N TYR A 119 -15.13 41.19 9.70
CA TYR A 119 -14.68 40.12 8.82
C TYR A 119 -13.20 39.78 9.03
N LYS A 120 -12.33 40.79 9.20
CA LYS A 120 -10.91 40.57 9.49
C LYS A 120 -10.68 39.93 10.87
N ASN A 121 -11.39 40.37 11.90
CA ASN A 121 -11.26 39.80 13.25
C ASN A 121 -11.82 38.38 13.31
N LEU A 122 -12.94 38.13 12.62
CA LEU A 122 -13.53 36.80 12.46
C LEU A 122 -12.57 35.87 11.71
N GLY A 123 -12.01 36.30 10.58
CA GLY A 123 -11.00 35.54 9.85
C GLY A 123 -9.79 35.18 10.71
N ASN A 124 -9.25 36.14 11.47
CA ASN A 124 -8.12 35.89 12.38
C ASN A 124 -8.46 34.82 13.44
N LEU A 125 -9.67 34.88 14.00
CA LEU A 125 -10.14 33.94 14.99
C LEU A 125 -10.39 32.55 14.39
N LEU A 126 -10.97 32.47 13.20
CA LEU A 126 -11.20 31.22 12.47
C LEU A 126 -9.88 30.54 12.06
N VAL A 127 -8.85 31.31 11.70
CA VAL A 127 -7.49 30.79 11.50
C VAL A 127 -6.95 30.15 12.79
N LYS A 128 -7.17 30.79 13.95
CA LYS A 128 -6.72 30.26 15.26
C LYS A 128 -7.41 28.94 15.60
N GLU A 129 -8.67 28.79 15.24
CA GLU A 129 -9.48 27.58 15.44
C GLU A 129 -9.29 26.51 14.34
N GLY A 130 -8.46 26.75 13.32
CA GLY A 130 -8.23 25.82 12.21
C GLY A 130 -9.39 25.69 11.21
N ARG A 131 -10.40 26.57 11.28
CA ARG A 131 -11.57 26.61 10.38
C ARG A 131 -11.24 27.40 9.11
N LEU A 132 -10.35 26.85 8.29
CA LEU A 132 -9.69 27.57 7.20
C LEU A 132 -10.62 27.99 6.07
N ASP A 133 -11.59 27.16 5.68
CA ASP A 133 -12.55 27.49 4.62
C ASP A 133 -13.40 28.71 4.98
N GLU A 134 -13.86 28.76 6.23
CA GLU A 134 -14.66 29.89 6.74
C GLU A 134 -13.80 31.14 6.91
N SER A 135 -12.53 30.99 7.33
CA SER A 135 -11.57 32.09 7.37
C SER A 135 -11.34 32.68 5.98
N ILE A 136 -11.17 31.84 4.95
CA ILE A 136 -11.01 32.26 3.56
C ILE A 136 -12.26 33.01 3.11
N ALA A 137 -13.45 32.52 3.41
CA ALA A 137 -14.70 33.22 3.10
C ALA A 137 -14.79 34.59 3.79
N ALA A 138 -14.42 34.68 5.07
CA ALA A 138 -14.42 35.94 5.81
C ALA A 138 -13.41 36.96 5.22
N TYR A 139 -12.20 36.54 4.89
CA TYR A 139 -11.22 37.42 4.26
C TYR A 139 -11.58 37.78 2.81
N ALA A 140 -12.20 36.87 2.06
CA ALA A 140 -12.72 37.17 0.73
C ALA A 140 -13.79 38.29 0.81
N LYS A 141 -14.67 38.24 1.81
CA LYS A 141 -15.60 39.36 2.07
C LYS A 141 -14.90 40.66 2.44
N ALA A 142 -13.82 40.61 3.22
CA ALA A 142 -13.02 41.81 3.50
C ALA A 142 -12.36 42.38 2.22
N VAL A 143 -11.96 41.52 1.28
CA VAL A 143 -11.46 41.92 -0.05
C VAL A 143 -12.58 42.54 -0.89
N GLU A 144 -13.78 41.95 -0.91
CA GLU A 144 -14.93 42.50 -1.64
C GLU A 144 -15.32 43.90 -1.15
N LEU A 145 -15.31 44.13 0.17
CA LEU A 145 -15.65 45.42 0.78
C LEU A 145 -14.59 46.50 0.55
N GLN A 146 -13.32 46.12 0.47
CA GLN A 146 -12.21 47.04 0.18
C GLN A 146 -11.21 46.40 -0.80
N PRO A 147 -11.51 46.41 -2.10
CA PRO A 147 -10.70 45.74 -3.12
C PRO A 147 -9.39 46.46 -3.43
N GLU A 148 -9.22 47.69 -2.95
CA GLU A 148 -8.00 48.49 -3.11
C GLU A 148 -7.04 48.35 -1.91
N ASN A 149 -7.41 47.58 -0.88
CA ASN A 149 -6.61 47.44 0.32
C ASN A 149 -5.69 46.21 0.26
N PRO A 150 -4.37 46.37 0.06
CA PRO A 150 -3.44 45.24 -0.10
C PRO A 150 -3.36 44.34 1.14
N VAL A 151 -3.71 44.85 2.33
CA VAL A 151 -3.68 44.07 3.57
C VAL A 151 -4.74 42.95 3.55
N ASN A 152 -5.90 43.18 2.94
CA ASN A 152 -6.97 42.19 2.90
C ASN A 152 -6.58 40.99 2.04
N TYR A 153 -5.97 41.24 0.87
CA TYR A 153 -5.40 40.18 0.03
C TYR A 153 -4.27 39.42 0.74
N CYS A 154 -3.46 40.10 1.56
CA CYS A 154 -2.43 39.42 2.34
C CYS A 154 -3.01 38.49 3.41
N LEU A 155 -4.11 38.87 4.06
CA LEU A 155 -4.79 38.03 5.05
C LEU A 155 -5.44 36.82 4.38
N LEU A 156 -6.09 37.03 3.23
CA LEU A 156 -6.65 35.97 2.39
C LEU A 156 -5.55 34.99 1.94
N ALA A 157 -4.44 35.50 1.39
CA ALA A 157 -3.31 34.69 0.95
C ALA A 157 -2.71 33.85 2.09
N LYS A 158 -2.60 34.41 3.31
CA LYS A 158 -2.13 33.65 4.48
C LYS A 158 -3.07 32.50 4.84
N SER A 159 -4.39 32.70 4.73
CA SER A 159 -5.38 31.66 5.01
C SER A 159 -5.37 30.57 3.92
N GLN A 160 -5.28 30.97 2.65
CA GLN A 160 -5.12 30.06 1.50
C GLN A 160 -3.84 29.23 1.60
N ALA A 161 -2.73 29.86 2.00
CA ALA A 161 -1.45 29.18 2.19
C ALA A 161 -1.53 28.09 3.26
N ARG A 162 -2.24 28.37 4.37
CA ARG A 162 -2.50 27.39 5.43
C ARG A 162 -3.43 26.26 4.98
N GLN A 163 -4.40 26.56 4.13
CA GLN A 163 -5.30 25.56 3.53
C GLN A 163 -4.57 24.68 2.51
N GLY A 164 -3.51 25.19 1.89
CA GLY A 164 -2.76 24.53 0.82
C GLY A 164 -3.13 24.99 -0.60
N ASP A 165 -3.98 26.02 -0.73
CA ASP A 165 -4.35 26.64 -2.00
C ASP A 165 -3.22 27.58 -2.49
N ILE A 166 -2.28 27.02 -3.25
CA ILE A 166 -1.10 27.75 -3.74
C ILE A 166 -1.45 28.71 -4.86
N GLU A 167 -2.31 28.32 -5.77
CA GLU A 167 -2.72 29.19 -6.88
C GLU A 167 -3.44 30.42 -6.36
N GLY A 168 -4.38 30.23 -5.41
CA GLY A 168 -5.04 31.33 -4.72
C GLY A 168 -4.07 32.17 -3.89
N THR A 169 -3.14 31.55 -3.17
CA THR A 169 -2.11 32.29 -2.40
C THR A 169 -1.25 33.18 -3.28
N VAL A 170 -0.75 32.65 -4.40
CA VAL A 170 0.09 33.40 -5.35
C VAL A 170 -0.72 34.53 -5.98
N SER A 171 -1.95 34.25 -6.43
CA SER A 171 -2.84 35.25 -7.02
C SER A 171 -3.16 36.39 -6.04
N SER A 172 -3.54 36.06 -4.80
CA SER A 172 -3.84 37.04 -3.76
C SER A 172 -2.62 37.90 -3.42
N TYR A 173 -1.43 37.31 -3.25
CA TYR A 173 -0.23 38.11 -3.00
C TYR A 173 0.21 38.95 -4.21
N GLN A 174 0.06 38.46 -5.44
CA GLN A 174 0.28 39.26 -6.65
C GLN A 174 -0.63 40.48 -6.67
N LYS A 175 -1.92 40.30 -6.34
CA LYS A 175 -2.86 41.41 -6.28
C LYS A 175 -2.51 42.43 -5.20
N ALA A 176 -2.03 41.97 -4.04
CA ALA A 176 -1.52 42.85 -3.00
C ALA A 176 -0.30 43.68 -3.47
N VAL A 177 0.59 43.11 -4.26
CA VAL A 177 1.76 43.79 -4.84
C VAL A 177 1.37 44.82 -5.89
N GLU A 178 0.39 44.50 -6.74
CA GLU A 178 -0.14 45.45 -7.73
C GLU A 178 -0.70 46.72 -7.09
N LEU A 179 -1.29 46.62 -5.90
CA LEU A 179 -1.95 47.71 -5.19
C LEU A 179 -1.01 48.58 -4.33
N ASP A 180 0.13 48.07 -3.87
CA ASP A 180 1.13 48.82 -3.09
C ASP A 180 2.55 48.31 -3.40
N SER A 181 3.19 49.00 -4.35
CA SER A 181 4.50 48.64 -4.88
C SER A 181 5.67 48.99 -3.95
N GLU A 182 5.52 49.89 -2.98
CA GLU A 182 6.58 50.25 -2.02
C GLU A 182 6.83 49.16 -0.96
N LYS A 183 5.80 48.38 -0.61
CA LYS A 183 5.93 47.20 0.28
C LYS A 183 6.37 45.92 -0.44
N SER A 184 6.73 46.00 -1.72
CA SER A 184 7.07 44.85 -2.59
C SER A 184 8.08 43.86 -1.98
N LEU A 185 9.05 44.32 -1.18
CA LEU A 185 10.07 43.43 -0.60
C LEU A 185 9.49 42.45 0.44
N SER A 186 8.56 42.92 1.28
CA SER A 186 7.87 42.09 2.28
C SER A 186 6.94 41.09 1.60
N PHE A 187 6.24 41.51 0.54
CA PHE A 187 5.31 40.64 -0.19
C PHE A 187 6.02 39.60 -1.06
N LEU A 188 7.12 39.96 -1.74
CA LEU A 188 7.98 39.00 -2.45
C LEU A 188 8.58 37.98 -1.49
N ASN A 189 9.00 38.40 -0.29
CA ASN A 189 9.43 37.48 0.76
C ASN A 189 8.29 36.57 1.23
N ASN A 190 7.05 37.04 1.26
CA ASN A 190 5.90 36.20 1.62
C ASN A 190 5.51 35.23 0.50
N ILE A 191 5.60 35.61 -0.77
CA ILE A 191 5.45 34.70 -1.92
C ILE A 191 6.56 33.66 -1.89
N ALA A 192 7.82 34.09 -1.73
CA ALA A 192 8.96 33.19 -1.61
C ALA A 192 8.84 32.29 -0.38
N ASN A 193 8.37 32.80 0.76
CA ASN A 193 8.09 32.00 1.95
C ASN A 193 6.90 31.07 1.76
N ALA A 194 5.84 31.45 1.05
CA ALA A 194 4.72 30.56 0.76
C ALA A 194 5.16 29.42 -0.17
N LEU A 195 5.95 29.74 -1.20
CA LEU A 195 6.54 28.75 -2.10
C LEU A 195 7.61 27.88 -1.40
N ARG A 196 8.40 28.48 -0.50
CA ARG A 196 9.42 27.78 0.33
C ARG A 196 8.76 26.89 1.37
N GLN A 197 7.77 27.39 2.12
CA GLN A 197 6.93 26.59 3.00
C GLN A 197 6.26 25.48 2.20
N HIS A 198 5.76 25.73 0.99
CA HIS A 198 5.17 24.70 0.14
C HIS A 198 6.18 23.63 -0.33
N ARG A 199 7.39 24.01 -0.75
CA ARG A 199 8.39 23.05 -1.24
C ARG A 199 9.10 22.34 -0.08
N GLU A 200 9.55 23.06 0.93
CA GLU A 200 10.29 22.52 2.08
C GLU A 200 9.38 21.86 3.12
N ARG A 201 8.04 22.07 3.10
CA ARG A 201 7.13 21.33 4.02
C ARG A 201 7.24 19.83 3.85
N TYR A 202 7.40 19.32 2.64
CA TYR A 202 7.45 17.88 2.43
C TYR A 202 8.68 17.30 3.13
N GLN A 203 9.82 17.97 2.98
CA GLN A 203 11.04 17.62 3.69
C GLN A 203 10.88 17.76 5.20
N HIS A 204 10.24 18.82 5.68
CA HIS A 204 10.02 19.02 7.12
C HIS A 204 9.09 17.95 7.70
N ILE A 205 7.93 17.68 7.08
CA ILE A 205 7.00 16.62 7.48
C ILE A 205 7.75 15.28 7.54
N TRP A 206 8.51 14.96 6.49
CA TRP A 206 9.32 13.75 6.44
C TRP A 206 10.34 13.68 7.58
N GLN A 207 11.08 14.76 7.83
CA GLN A 207 12.05 14.82 8.92
C GLN A 207 11.38 14.64 10.28
N THR A 208 10.25 15.30 10.52
CA THR A 208 9.57 15.21 11.82
C THR A 208 8.96 13.82 12.08
N LEU A 209 8.42 13.15 11.05
CA LEU A 209 7.96 11.74 11.17
C LEU A 209 9.11 10.75 11.44
N ASN A 210 10.36 11.18 11.22
CA ASN A 210 11.58 10.41 11.48
C ASN A 210 12.35 10.88 12.72
N GLN A 211 11.78 11.77 13.54
CA GLN A 211 12.35 12.13 14.84
C GLN A 211 12.01 11.08 15.91
N LYS A 212 12.84 11.05 16.96
CA LYS A 212 12.58 10.27 18.18
C LYS A 212 11.58 11.05 19.05
N ASN A 213 10.55 10.37 19.57
CA ASN A 213 9.46 10.93 20.38
C ASN A 213 8.68 12.04 19.65
N ILE A 214 7.58 11.67 19.01
CA ILE A 214 6.75 12.53 18.12
C ILE A 214 5.85 13.52 18.93
N ASP A 215 6.05 13.63 20.25
CA ASP A 215 5.19 14.35 21.19
C ASP A 215 5.02 15.87 20.90
N GLY A 216 5.88 16.46 20.08
CA GLY A 216 5.86 17.88 19.72
C GLY A 216 4.84 18.30 18.64
N PHE A 217 4.13 17.38 18.00
CA PHE A 217 3.35 17.70 16.80
C PHE A 217 1.99 18.39 17.05
N ALA A 218 1.45 18.39 18.27
CA ALA A 218 0.20 19.09 18.56
C ALA A 218 0.28 20.59 18.22
N GLN A 219 1.48 21.19 18.30
CA GLN A 219 1.73 22.58 17.92
C GLN A 219 1.92 22.77 16.40
N ILE A 220 2.32 21.73 15.65
CA ILE A 220 2.65 21.80 14.21
C ILE A 220 1.51 21.24 13.33
N LYS A 221 0.53 20.53 13.93
CA LYS A 221 -0.67 20.04 13.25
C LYS A 221 -1.41 21.14 12.48
N TYR A 222 -1.34 22.38 12.96
CA TYR A 222 -1.95 23.58 12.38
C TYR A 222 -1.10 24.26 11.29
N CYS A 223 0.11 23.76 11.02
CA CYS A 223 1.09 24.37 10.11
C CYS A 223 1.21 23.66 8.75
N TYR A 224 0.55 22.50 8.57
CA TYR A 224 0.56 21.74 7.32
C TYR A 224 -0.84 21.57 6.73
N PRO A 225 -0.97 21.50 5.40
CA PRO A 225 -2.23 21.17 4.76
C PRO A 225 -2.74 19.81 5.23
N THR A 226 -4.06 19.67 5.24
CA THR A 226 -4.76 18.41 5.55
C THR A 226 -4.55 17.36 4.46
N VAL A 227 -4.34 17.77 3.21
CA VAL A 227 -4.13 16.87 2.06
C VAL A 227 -2.91 17.33 1.27
N ASN A 228 -1.99 16.40 0.98
CA ASN A 228 -0.89 16.62 0.05
C ASN A 228 -1.11 15.76 -1.21
N SER A 229 -0.79 16.30 -2.38
CA SER A 229 -0.85 15.55 -3.65
C SER A 229 0.27 14.51 -3.72
N TRP A 230 -0.10 13.23 -3.84
CA TRP A 230 0.87 12.14 -4.00
C TRP A 230 1.86 12.39 -5.15
N ALA A 231 1.36 12.88 -6.29
CA ALA A 231 2.18 13.13 -7.47
C ALA A 231 3.22 14.22 -7.21
N ASP A 232 2.83 15.31 -6.56
CA ASP A 232 3.70 16.45 -6.29
C ASP A 232 4.76 16.11 -5.25
N VAL A 233 4.37 15.42 -4.17
CA VAL A 233 5.29 14.98 -3.13
C VAL A 233 6.32 14.00 -3.69
N LYS A 234 5.88 13.02 -4.48
CA LYS A 234 6.78 12.05 -5.12
C LYS A 234 7.75 12.75 -6.08
N ASN A 235 7.26 13.68 -6.89
CA ASN A 235 8.11 14.45 -7.81
C ASN A 235 9.11 15.34 -7.06
N TYR A 236 8.69 15.93 -5.94
CA TYR A 236 9.59 16.69 -5.07
C TYR A 236 10.76 15.82 -4.60
N PHE A 237 10.50 14.68 -3.96
CA PHE A 237 11.57 13.83 -3.44
C PHE A 237 12.46 13.23 -4.52
N ALA A 238 11.91 12.92 -5.70
CA ALA A 238 12.70 12.49 -6.85
C ALA A 238 13.68 13.55 -7.34
N GLN A 239 13.40 14.84 -7.10
CA GLN A 239 14.24 15.97 -7.51
C GLN A 239 15.19 16.46 -6.40
N THR A 240 14.82 16.29 -5.12
CA THR A 240 15.54 16.90 -3.99
C THR A 240 16.33 15.90 -3.15
N SER A 241 16.00 14.60 -3.21
CA SER A 241 16.70 13.60 -2.41
C SER A 241 18.08 13.29 -3.00
N ASN A 242 19.08 13.16 -2.13
CA ASN A 242 20.46 12.84 -2.51
C ASN A 242 20.88 11.50 -1.89
N TYR A 243 20.46 10.41 -2.52
CA TYR A 243 20.69 9.07 -1.98
C TYR A 243 22.11 8.56 -2.24
N LYS A 244 22.80 8.09 -1.20
CA LYS A 244 23.98 7.22 -1.35
C LYS A 244 23.52 5.76 -1.32
N ILE A 245 23.88 4.98 -2.33
CA ILE A 245 23.52 3.57 -2.43
C ILE A 245 24.77 2.71 -2.28
N ILE A 246 24.71 1.70 -1.41
CA ILE A 246 25.78 0.71 -1.19
C ILE A 246 25.23 -0.69 -1.48
N ASN A 247 25.93 -1.48 -2.29
CA ASN A 247 25.57 -2.88 -2.58
C ASN A 247 26.35 -3.86 -1.70
N LEU A 248 25.64 -4.57 -0.83
CA LEU A 248 26.27 -5.46 0.16
C LEU A 248 26.97 -6.68 -0.47
N THR A 249 26.56 -7.11 -1.67
CA THR A 249 27.14 -8.27 -2.37
C THR A 249 28.56 -8.04 -2.87
N ASN A 250 28.91 -6.80 -3.24
CA ASN A 250 30.15 -6.45 -3.91
C ASN A 250 30.74 -5.15 -3.33
N LEU A 251 30.96 -5.12 -2.00
CA LEU A 251 31.48 -3.94 -1.32
C LEU A 251 32.89 -3.59 -1.79
N THR A 252 33.07 -2.34 -2.24
CA THR A 252 34.38 -1.72 -2.43
C THR A 252 34.98 -1.27 -1.09
N GLU A 253 36.29 -1.05 -1.04
CA GLU A 253 36.95 -0.53 0.17
C GLU A 253 36.42 0.86 0.58
N GLU A 254 36.08 1.71 -0.39
CA GLU A 254 35.43 3.00 -0.13
C GLU A 254 34.08 2.82 0.57
N GLU A 255 33.25 1.89 0.08
CA GLU A 255 31.95 1.61 0.70
C GLU A 255 32.10 1.01 2.11
N ARG A 256 33.11 0.17 2.35
CA ARG A 256 33.41 -0.34 3.70
C ARG A 256 33.73 0.80 4.66
N LEU A 257 34.59 1.73 4.27
CA LEU A 257 34.94 2.91 5.06
C LEU A 257 33.71 3.80 5.32
N ILE A 258 32.82 3.93 4.34
CA ILE A 258 31.55 4.65 4.54
C ILE A 258 30.70 3.93 5.58
N LEU A 259 30.55 2.61 5.53
CA LEU A 259 29.80 1.85 6.54
C LEU A 259 30.40 2.02 7.93
N GLU A 260 31.72 1.91 8.06
CA GLU A 260 32.45 2.10 9.32
C GLU A 260 32.27 3.51 9.89
N LYS A 261 32.45 4.56 9.06
CA LYS A 261 32.21 5.96 9.44
C LYS A 261 30.78 6.19 9.92
N ASN A 262 29.84 5.39 9.42
CA ASN A 262 28.44 5.41 9.78
C ASN A 262 28.08 4.49 10.96
N ASN A 263 29.05 3.83 11.59
CA ASN A 263 28.88 2.83 12.65
C ASN A 263 27.98 1.65 12.24
N LEU A 264 28.04 1.24 10.97
CA LEU A 264 27.26 0.11 10.44
C LEU A 264 28.13 -1.14 10.35
N SER A 265 27.69 -2.22 11.00
CA SER A 265 28.35 -3.52 10.97
C SER A 265 27.96 -4.29 9.70
N VAL A 266 28.94 -4.58 8.84
CA VAL A 266 28.76 -5.43 7.64
C VAL A 266 28.20 -6.81 8.02
N GLU A 267 28.66 -7.38 9.13
CA GLU A 267 28.16 -8.66 9.65
C GLU A 267 26.68 -8.58 10.03
N SER A 268 26.28 -7.53 10.74
CA SER A 268 24.89 -7.32 11.13
C SER A 268 23.99 -7.09 9.91
N LEU A 269 24.44 -6.29 8.93
CA LEU A 269 23.72 -6.09 7.66
C LEU A 269 23.56 -7.41 6.88
N ASN A 270 24.59 -8.26 6.89
CA ASN A 270 24.55 -9.58 6.26
C ASN A 270 23.56 -10.53 6.94
N LEU A 271 23.44 -10.47 8.28
CA LEU A 271 22.44 -11.23 9.03
C LEU A 271 21.03 -10.78 8.66
N ILE A 272 20.75 -9.46 8.63
CA ILE A 272 19.42 -8.93 8.24
C ILE A 272 18.98 -9.49 6.87
N GLY A 273 19.89 -9.57 5.90
CA GLY A 273 19.61 -10.13 4.58
C GLY A 273 19.39 -11.65 4.53
N LYS A 274 19.62 -12.37 5.64
CA LYS A 274 19.46 -13.83 5.78
C LYS A 274 18.39 -14.24 6.82
N ASP A 275 17.71 -13.26 7.44
CA ASP A 275 16.81 -13.48 8.58
C ASP A 275 15.56 -14.31 8.28
N ASP A 276 15.20 -14.51 7.02
CA ASP A 276 14.00 -15.25 6.63
C ASP A 276 14.13 -16.78 6.83
N SER A 277 15.25 -17.27 7.37
CA SER A 277 15.40 -18.68 7.73
C SER A 277 14.68 -19.03 9.04
N VAL A 278 14.05 -20.20 9.06
CA VAL A 278 13.39 -20.77 10.26
C VAL A 278 14.31 -20.75 11.48
N ALA A 279 15.57 -21.18 11.33
CA ALA A 279 16.53 -21.25 12.43
C ALA A 279 16.85 -19.87 13.03
N GLN A 280 16.95 -18.84 12.17
CA GLN A 280 17.20 -17.48 12.64
C GLN A 280 15.97 -16.92 13.37
N GLN A 281 14.77 -17.15 12.85
CA GLN A 281 13.53 -16.77 13.53
C GLN A 281 13.35 -17.47 14.88
N GLU A 282 13.66 -18.76 14.98
CA GLU A 282 13.63 -19.48 16.26
C GLU A 282 14.65 -18.90 17.25
N THR A 283 15.83 -18.52 16.79
CA THR A 283 16.84 -17.84 17.62
C THR A 283 16.28 -16.52 18.17
N TYR A 284 15.56 -15.75 17.34
CA TYR A 284 14.90 -14.52 17.76
C TYR A 284 13.80 -14.79 18.78
N LEU A 285 12.94 -15.76 18.51
CA LEU A 285 11.86 -16.15 19.43
C LEU A 285 12.42 -16.57 20.80
N GLN A 286 13.45 -17.42 20.81
CA GLN A 286 14.12 -17.85 22.05
C GLN A 286 14.73 -16.67 22.82
N HIS A 287 15.40 -15.74 22.13
CA HIS A 287 15.96 -14.54 22.77
C HIS A 287 14.88 -13.70 23.46
N PHE A 288 13.72 -13.55 22.83
CA PHE A 288 12.57 -12.82 23.40
C PHE A 288 11.65 -13.70 24.26
N GLN A 289 12.15 -14.85 24.72
CA GLN A 289 11.46 -15.80 25.61
C GLN A 289 10.09 -16.26 25.06
N GLN A 290 9.99 -16.38 23.74
CA GLN A 290 8.82 -16.87 23.04
C GLN A 290 8.96 -18.38 22.78
N ASN A 291 8.18 -19.20 23.48
CA ASN A 291 8.24 -20.66 23.40
C ASN A 291 7.46 -21.22 22.19
N PHE A 292 7.83 -20.80 20.98
CA PHE A 292 7.26 -21.35 19.73
C PHE A 292 8.31 -22.12 18.95
N GLN A 293 7.90 -23.25 18.36
CA GLN A 293 8.72 -24.01 17.41
C GLN A 293 8.18 -23.82 16.00
N LEU A 294 9.03 -23.35 15.09
CA LEU A 294 8.71 -23.13 13.70
C LEU A 294 9.03 -24.42 12.92
N ASN A 295 8.25 -25.48 13.15
CA ASN A 295 8.46 -26.81 12.53
C ASN A 295 8.78 -26.73 11.02
N SER A 296 9.84 -27.40 10.57
CA SER A 296 10.14 -27.62 9.15
C SER A 296 9.24 -28.70 8.54
N PRO A 297 8.92 -28.65 7.23
CA PRO A 297 8.13 -29.70 6.56
C PRO A 297 8.81 -31.08 6.66
N LYS A 298 8.03 -32.14 6.94
CA LYS A 298 8.48 -33.55 6.89
C LYS A 298 8.02 -34.18 5.56
N GLY A 299 8.91 -34.85 4.81
CA GLY A 299 8.60 -35.53 3.53
C GLY A 299 9.84 -36.14 2.84
N LYS A 300 9.65 -36.93 1.75
CA LYS A 300 10.74 -37.36 0.85
C LYS A 300 11.10 -36.19 -0.06
N LEU A 301 12.38 -35.83 -0.09
CA LEU A 301 12.84 -34.57 -0.67
C LEU A 301 13.84 -34.83 -1.80
N PRO A 302 13.85 -34.02 -2.87
CA PRO A 302 14.95 -34.00 -3.82
C PRO A 302 16.27 -33.68 -3.10
N SER A 303 17.34 -34.42 -3.40
CA SER A 303 18.60 -34.39 -2.64
C SER A 303 19.54 -33.23 -2.97
N THR A 304 19.06 -32.11 -3.52
CA THR A 304 19.93 -31.00 -3.94
C THR A 304 20.14 -29.98 -2.82
N LYS A 305 21.36 -29.42 -2.70
CA LYS A 305 21.73 -28.45 -1.65
C LYS A 305 20.83 -27.21 -1.66
N ARG A 306 20.50 -26.68 -2.85
CA ARG A 306 19.60 -25.53 -3.04
C ARG A 306 18.20 -25.77 -2.46
N PHE A 307 17.70 -27.00 -2.55
CA PHE A 307 16.38 -27.37 -2.06
C PHE A 307 16.30 -27.31 -0.52
N GLN A 308 17.34 -27.78 0.18
CA GLN A 308 17.41 -27.73 1.64
C GLN A 308 17.42 -26.30 2.18
N GLU A 309 17.98 -25.36 1.41
CA GLU A 309 17.98 -23.94 1.74
C GLU A 309 16.59 -23.32 1.54
N LEU A 310 15.95 -23.53 0.39
CA LEU A 310 14.65 -22.90 0.06
C LEU A 310 13.50 -23.34 0.98
N ARG A 311 13.45 -24.62 1.39
CA ARG A 311 12.38 -25.12 2.30
C ARG A 311 12.43 -24.51 3.70
N ASN A 312 13.60 -23.99 4.08
CA ASN A 312 13.83 -23.40 5.40
C ASN A 312 13.61 -21.87 5.37
N LEU A 313 13.24 -21.30 4.22
CA LEU A 313 12.89 -19.90 4.09
C LEU A 313 11.39 -19.75 4.25
N THR A 314 11.00 -19.15 5.38
CA THR A 314 9.61 -18.76 5.65
C THR A 314 9.65 -17.32 6.11
N ALA A 315 9.06 -16.39 5.39
CA ALA A 315 9.13 -14.99 5.81
C ALA A 315 7.99 -14.67 6.78
N PHE A 316 8.30 -13.90 7.83
CA PHE A 316 7.33 -13.26 8.74
C PHE A 316 6.45 -14.22 9.57
N GLN A 317 6.82 -15.50 9.74
CA GLN A 317 6.05 -16.41 10.60
C GLN A 317 6.14 -16.01 12.07
N GLU A 318 7.30 -15.51 12.50
CA GLU A 318 7.52 -14.97 13.83
C GLU A 318 6.61 -13.76 14.11
N ALA A 319 6.44 -12.89 13.12
CA ALA A 319 5.59 -11.71 13.23
C ALA A 319 4.11 -12.06 13.39
N MET A 320 3.67 -13.15 12.77
CA MET A 320 2.33 -13.73 12.98
C MET A 320 2.10 -14.26 14.39
N LEU A 321 3.16 -14.77 15.03
CA LEU A 321 3.07 -15.38 16.35
C LEU A 321 3.13 -14.34 17.47
N THR A 322 3.94 -13.29 17.28
CA THR A 322 4.29 -12.36 18.35
C THR A 322 3.72 -10.96 18.15
N GLY A 323 3.31 -10.62 16.93
CA GLY A 323 2.98 -9.25 16.53
C GLY A 323 4.18 -8.35 16.30
N TYR A 324 5.39 -8.92 16.17
CA TYR A 324 6.61 -8.18 15.92
C TYR A 324 7.48 -8.83 14.85
N MET A 325 8.05 -8.02 13.97
CA MET A 325 9.19 -8.41 13.13
C MET A 325 10.47 -8.25 13.93
N TYR A 326 11.39 -9.20 13.81
CA TYR A 326 12.69 -9.19 14.49
C TYR A 326 13.83 -9.08 13.48
N ILE A 327 14.90 -8.39 13.89
CA ILE A 327 16.15 -8.28 13.13
C ILE A 327 17.35 -8.15 14.08
N THR A 328 18.54 -8.36 13.53
CA THR A 328 19.78 -7.90 14.14
C THR A 328 19.97 -6.39 13.91
N CYS A 329 20.31 -5.63 14.96
CA CYS A 329 20.58 -4.19 14.85
C CYS A 329 21.80 -3.93 13.96
N PRO A 330 21.69 -3.09 12.91
CA PRO A 330 22.82 -2.81 12.03
C PRO A 330 23.97 -2.06 12.72
N PHE A 331 23.70 -1.40 13.84
CA PHE A 331 24.69 -0.62 14.59
C PHE A 331 25.37 -1.44 15.70
N SER A 332 24.57 -2.07 16.56
CA SER A 332 25.06 -2.69 17.80
C SER A 332 25.15 -4.21 17.75
N GLY A 333 24.60 -4.86 16.73
CA GLY A 333 24.46 -6.32 16.67
C GLY A 333 23.44 -6.91 17.65
N LYS A 334 22.83 -6.10 18.52
CA LYS A 334 21.76 -6.55 19.43
C LYS A 334 20.48 -6.83 18.66
N LEU A 335 19.62 -7.71 19.19
CA LEU A 335 18.34 -8.00 18.55
C LEU A 335 17.33 -6.89 18.80
N LEU A 336 16.64 -6.48 17.73
CA LEU A 336 15.57 -5.49 17.74
C LEU A 336 14.28 -6.13 17.28
N ARG A 337 13.17 -5.50 17.65
CA ARG A 337 11.83 -5.86 17.16
C ARG A 337 11.02 -4.62 16.83
N THR A 338 10.11 -4.73 15.88
CA THR A 338 9.16 -3.66 15.54
C THR A 338 7.78 -4.22 15.23
N ASN A 339 6.74 -3.43 15.52
CA ASN A 339 5.37 -3.63 15.06
C ASN A 339 4.91 -2.45 14.17
N GLN A 340 5.85 -1.66 13.65
CA GLN A 340 5.54 -0.52 12.78
C GLN A 340 5.75 -0.92 11.31
N SER A 341 4.67 -1.09 10.56
CA SER A 341 4.67 -1.44 9.14
C SER A 341 3.92 -0.40 8.32
N PHE A 342 4.40 -0.15 7.10
CA PHE A 342 3.80 0.77 6.16
C PHE A 342 3.71 0.10 4.80
N LEU A 343 2.51 -0.36 4.44
CA LEU A 343 2.23 -0.93 3.13
C LEU A 343 2.07 0.22 2.12
N ILE A 344 3.15 0.54 1.42
CA ILE A 344 3.24 1.67 0.49
C ILE A 344 2.42 1.41 -0.77
N ASN A 345 2.44 0.16 -1.23
CA ASN A 345 1.56 -0.43 -2.24
C ASN A 345 1.69 -1.96 -2.19
N LYS A 346 0.99 -2.67 -3.07
CA LYS A 346 1.05 -4.15 -3.15
C LYS A 346 2.46 -4.76 -3.22
N ALA A 347 3.46 -4.04 -3.71
CA ALA A 347 4.81 -4.55 -3.94
C ALA A 347 5.85 -4.05 -2.93
N ILE A 348 5.49 -3.12 -2.03
CA ILE A 348 6.44 -2.44 -1.14
C ILE A 348 5.82 -2.31 0.25
N CYS A 349 6.44 -2.93 1.24
CA CYS A 349 6.16 -2.67 2.65
C CYS A 349 7.44 -2.27 3.38
N ALA A 350 7.38 -1.17 4.13
CA ALA A 350 8.47 -0.68 4.94
C ALA A 350 8.20 -0.97 6.41
N TYR A 351 9.19 -1.52 7.10
CA TYR A 351 9.16 -1.79 8.53
C TYR A 351 10.07 -0.80 9.24
N ARG A 352 9.50 0.07 10.07
CA ARG A 352 10.23 1.14 10.76
C ARG A 352 10.75 0.64 12.09
N PHE A 353 12.03 0.84 12.37
CA PHE A 353 12.63 0.56 13.67
C PHE A 353 12.92 1.88 14.38
N ASP A 354 12.40 2.00 15.60
CA ASP A 354 12.53 3.20 16.43
C ASP A 354 13.48 2.91 17.60
N GLY A 355 14.79 2.94 17.32
CA GLY A 355 15.85 2.74 18.30
C GLY A 355 16.50 4.06 18.72
N ASP A 356 17.83 4.08 18.86
CA ASP A 356 18.57 5.33 18.99
C ASP A 356 18.54 6.15 17.69
N GLN A 357 18.36 5.47 16.56
CA GLN A 357 18.18 6.05 15.23
C GLN A 357 17.04 5.33 14.53
N VAL A 358 16.21 6.10 13.82
CA VAL A 358 15.15 5.56 12.98
C VAL A 358 15.77 4.99 11.72
N PHE A 359 15.37 3.77 11.34
CA PHE A 359 15.71 3.20 10.05
C PHE A 359 14.59 2.28 9.56
N TYR A 360 14.61 1.97 8.27
CA TYR A 360 13.61 1.15 7.62
C TYR A 360 14.22 -0.12 7.04
N VAL A 361 13.56 -1.25 7.24
CA VAL A 361 13.79 -2.45 6.43
C VAL A 361 12.65 -2.54 5.44
N ILE A 362 12.96 -2.58 4.15
CA ILE A 362 11.95 -2.57 3.09
C ILE A 362 11.86 -3.96 2.47
N ALA A 363 10.67 -4.53 2.57
CA ALA A 363 10.29 -5.74 1.85
C ALA A 363 9.70 -5.38 0.49
N THR A 364 10.28 -5.93 -0.58
CA THR A 364 9.79 -5.72 -1.96
C THR A 364 10.12 -6.92 -2.85
N ASN A 365 9.91 -6.77 -4.17
CA ASN A 365 10.03 -7.80 -5.23
C ASN A 365 8.90 -8.84 -5.22
N SER A 366 8.90 -9.73 -6.23
CA SER A 366 7.88 -10.77 -6.38
C SER A 366 7.82 -11.75 -5.20
N PHE A 367 8.89 -11.86 -4.42
CA PHE A 367 9.01 -12.72 -3.25
C PHE A 367 8.77 -11.96 -1.93
N PHE A 368 8.68 -10.63 -1.96
CA PHE A 368 8.46 -9.77 -0.79
C PHE A 368 9.48 -10.00 0.35
N GLU A 369 10.75 -10.12 0.01
CA GLU A 369 11.87 -10.21 0.97
C GLU A 369 12.36 -8.84 1.39
N LYS A 370 13.00 -8.81 2.57
CA LYS A 370 13.91 -7.75 2.99
C LYS A 370 14.95 -7.50 1.90
N ALA A 371 14.79 -6.41 1.16
CA ALA A 371 15.63 -6.08 0.00
C ALA A 371 16.52 -4.87 0.27
N LEU A 372 16.03 -3.90 1.05
CA LEU A 372 16.73 -2.65 1.33
C LEU A 372 16.71 -2.34 2.82
N ILE A 373 17.75 -1.67 3.28
CA ILE A 373 17.76 -0.94 4.55
C ILE A 373 17.97 0.53 4.23
N TYR A 374 17.12 1.40 4.76
CA TYR A 374 17.18 2.84 4.51
C TYR A 374 17.33 3.63 5.81
N PHE A 375 18.35 4.49 5.84
CA PHE A 375 18.68 5.37 6.95
C PHE A 375 18.31 6.82 6.57
N PRO A 376 17.16 7.33 7.06
CA PRO A 376 16.59 8.61 6.64
C PRO A 376 17.43 9.83 7.03
N ASP A 377 18.18 9.76 8.15
CA ASP A 377 19.03 10.83 8.67
C ASP A 377 20.24 11.14 7.76
N ARG A 378 20.64 10.19 6.92
CA ARG A 378 21.86 10.24 6.10
C ARG A 378 21.60 10.04 4.61
N GLU A 379 20.34 9.85 4.22
CA GLU A 379 19.95 9.48 2.86
C GLU A 379 20.73 8.25 2.34
N LEU A 380 21.02 7.28 3.22
CA LEU A 380 21.83 6.11 2.92
C LEU A 380 20.94 4.88 2.69
N ILE A 381 21.10 4.23 1.54
CA ILE A 381 20.40 3.00 1.17
C ILE A 381 21.39 1.85 1.06
N ILE A 382 21.15 0.78 1.82
CA ILE A 382 21.88 -0.47 1.71
C ILE A 382 21.03 -1.44 0.90
N ARG A 383 21.55 -1.85 -0.26
CA ARG A 383 20.98 -2.92 -1.08
C ARG A 383 21.49 -4.26 -0.57
N LEU A 384 20.56 -5.11 -0.17
CA LEU A 384 20.84 -6.49 0.20
C LEU A 384 20.99 -7.36 -1.06
N TYR A 385 21.05 -8.68 -0.88
CA TYR A 385 21.47 -9.67 -1.89
C TYR A 385 20.57 -9.82 -3.13
N ARG A 386 19.47 -9.07 -3.23
CA ARG A 386 18.33 -9.42 -4.10
C ARG A 386 17.84 -8.25 -4.94
N ASN A 387 17.32 -8.58 -6.12
CA ASN A 387 16.77 -7.59 -7.03
C ASN A 387 15.52 -6.94 -6.43
N THR A 388 15.41 -5.64 -6.64
CA THR A 388 14.24 -4.84 -6.32
C THR A 388 13.20 -4.92 -7.44
N PHE A 389 11.93 -4.70 -7.10
CA PHE A 389 10.85 -4.67 -8.11
C PHE A 389 11.00 -3.52 -9.12
N MET A 390 11.64 -2.43 -8.68
CA MET A 390 11.89 -1.22 -9.46
C MET A 390 13.20 -0.57 -8.99
N GLU A 391 13.57 0.57 -9.57
CA GLU A 391 14.76 1.30 -9.16
C GLU A 391 14.76 1.64 -7.67
N THR A 392 15.94 1.50 -7.05
CA THR A 392 16.09 1.58 -5.58
C THR A 392 15.67 2.95 -5.04
N THR A 393 16.02 4.03 -5.73
CA THR A 393 15.63 5.40 -5.33
C THR A 393 14.13 5.62 -5.42
N GLN A 394 13.48 5.10 -6.47
CA GLN A 394 12.03 5.22 -6.65
C GLN A 394 11.23 4.53 -5.53
N ILE A 395 11.77 3.46 -4.95
CA ILE A 395 11.17 2.81 -3.78
C ILE A 395 11.17 3.75 -2.58
N ILE A 396 12.30 4.42 -2.32
CA ILE A 396 12.42 5.36 -1.20
C ILE A 396 11.60 6.63 -1.46
N ASP A 397 11.57 7.16 -2.69
CA ASP A 397 10.73 8.31 -3.04
C ASP A 397 9.25 8.03 -2.79
N ARG A 398 8.78 6.80 -3.10
CA ARG A 398 7.41 6.36 -2.79
C ARG A 398 7.17 6.21 -1.29
N LEU A 399 8.14 5.72 -0.52
CA LEU A 399 8.06 5.67 0.94
C LEU A 399 7.90 7.07 1.52
N LYS A 400 8.75 8.02 1.12
CA LYS A 400 8.66 9.42 1.55
C LYS A 400 7.33 10.05 1.14
N ALA A 401 6.91 9.81 -0.10
CA ALA A 401 5.63 10.31 -0.59
C ALA A 401 4.43 9.76 0.20
N PHE A 402 4.45 8.48 0.57
CA PHE A 402 3.42 7.87 1.40
C PHE A 402 3.34 8.49 2.79
N PHE A 403 4.47 8.68 3.45
CA PHE A 403 4.52 9.29 4.77
C PHE A 403 4.01 10.72 4.76
N VAL A 404 4.45 11.53 3.79
CA VAL A 404 4.08 12.95 3.72
C VAL A 404 2.65 13.14 3.23
N THR A 405 2.17 12.28 2.33
CA THR A 405 0.77 12.32 1.87
C THR A 405 -0.19 11.92 2.98
N ASN A 406 0.16 10.88 3.75
CA ASN A 406 -0.67 10.35 4.84
C ASN A 406 -0.15 10.77 6.22
N TRP A 407 0.39 11.98 6.36
CA TRP A 407 1.17 12.35 7.54
C TRP A 407 0.35 12.33 8.84
N GLN A 408 -0.94 12.68 8.77
CA GLN A 408 -1.83 12.68 9.94
C GLN A 408 -2.12 11.26 10.44
N GLN A 409 -2.45 10.35 9.52
CA GLN A 409 -2.69 8.95 9.81
C GLN A 409 -1.40 8.26 10.24
N THR A 410 -0.27 8.59 9.60
CA THR A 410 1.07 8.10 9.96
C THR A 410 1.43 8.50 11.38
N MET A 411 1.19 9.76 11.74
CA MET A 411 1.41 10.26 13.09
C MET A 411 0.52 9.55 14.10
N SER A 412 -0.79 9.41 13.82
CA SER A 412 -1.72 8.68 14.69
C SER A 412 -1.26 7.24 14.92
N TYR A 413 -0.85 6.55 13.86
CA TYR A 413 -0.32 5.19 13.92
C TYR A 413 0.97 5.08 14.77
N LEU A 414 1.89 6.03 14.61
CA LEU A 414 3.15 6.06 15.34
C LEU A 414 2.97 6.42 16.82
N ALA A 415 2.07 7.34 17.14
CA ALA A 415 1.78 7.78 18.50
C ALA A 415 0.84 6.82 19.27
N SER A 416 0.20 5.88 18.58
CA SER A 416 -0.72 4.94 19.20
C SER A 416 0.00 3.89 20.04
N ASP A 417 -0.29 3.89 21.34
CA ASP A 417 0.09 2.85 22.30
C ASP A 417 -0.80 1.59 22.20
N ALA A 418 -1.89 1.65 21.42
CA ALA A 418 -2.77 0.51 21.24
C ALA A 418 -2.04 -0.64 20.54
N ARG A 419 -2.36 -1.88 20.96
CA ARG A 419 -1.86 -3.10 20.29
C ARG A 419 -2.18 -2.99 18.79
N LYS A 420 -1.15 -3.10 17.97
CA LYS A 420 -1.30 -3.17 16.51
C LYS A 420 -1.73 -4.58 16.14
N GLU A 421 -2.91 -4.70 15.53
CA GLU A 421 -3.46 -5.99 15.09
C GLU A 421 -2.65 -6.52 13.90
N VAL A 422 -2.25 -7.79 13.95
CA VAL A 422 -1.47 -8.41 12.88
C VAL A 422 -2.37 -8.72 11.69
N ALA A 423 -2.07 -8.10 10.56
CA ALA A 423 -2.86 -8.21 9.34
C ALA A 423 -2.06 -8.92 8.24
N VAL A 424 -2.55 -10.07 7.80
CA VAL A 424 -1.95 -10.87 6.72
C VAL A 424 -2.37 -10.30 5.37
N LEU A 425 -1.41 -9.85 4.57
CA LEU A 425 -1.61 -9.51 3.17
C LEU A 425 -1.50 -10.76 2.30
N ALA A 426 -2.53 -11.04 1.48
CA ALA A 426 -2.52 -12.17 0.54
C ALA A 426 -3.39 -11.89 -0.69
N GLY A 427 -3.22 -12.69 -1.75
CA GLY A 427 -4.02 -12.60 -2.98
C GLY A 427 -3.60 -11.49 -3.95
N ILE A 428 -2.47 -10.83 -3.70
CA ILE A 428 -2.05 -9.66 -4.47
C ILE A 428 -1.15 -10.00 -5.68
N ASP A 429 -0.54 -11.19 -5.71
CA ASP A 429 0.29 -11.60 -6.83
C ASP A 429 -0.54 -11.87 -8.08
N ARG A 430 -0.19 -11.18 -9.17
CA ARG A 430 -0.95 -11.32 -10.42
C ARG A 430 -0.46 -12.43 -11.33
N ASN A 431 0.76 -12.90 -11.11
CA ASN A 431 1.37 -13.99 -11.87
C ASN A 431 0.96 -15.34 -11.25
N LEU A 432 0.41 -16.24 -12.07
CA LEU A 432 -0.06 -17.56 -11.64
C LEU A 432 1.00 -18.34 -10.84
N GLY A 433 2.25 -18.38 -11.33
CA GLY A 433 3.35 -19.08 -10.68
C GLY A 433 3.71 -18.49 -9.33
N HIS A 434 3.90 -17.16 -9.27
CA HIS A 434 4.24 -16.47 -8.01
C HIS A 434 3.10 -16.56 -6.99
N HIS A 435 1.84 -16.47 -7.42
CA HIS A 435 0.71 -16.60 -6.51
C HIS A 435 0.64 -18.00 -5.86
N ILE A 436 0.83 -19.08 -6.63
CA ILE A 436 0.84 -20.45 -6.08
C ILE A 436 2.07 -20.69 -5.20
N TRP A 437 3.26 -20.39 -5.72
CA TRP A 437 4.52 -20.72 -5.07
C TRP A 437 4.79 -19.85 -3.84
N ASN A 438 4.47 -18.55 -3.89
CA ASN A 438 4.77 -17.62 -2.80
C ASN A 438 3.61 -17.50 -1.81
N GLU A 439 2.42 -17.12 -2.28
CA GLU A 439 1.31 -16.73 -1.40
C GLU A 439 0.50 -17.93 -0.92
N LEU A 440 -0.05 -18.74 -1.84
CA LEU A 440 -0.91 -19.88 -1.46
C LEU A 440 -0.12 -20.91 -0.64
N THR A 441 1.16 -21.10 -0.97
CA THR A 441 2.04 -21.95 -0.16
C THR A 441 2.23 -21.39 1.25
N ALA A 442 2.37 -20.07 1.41
CA ALA A 442 2.47 -19.46 2.74
C ALA A 442 1.21 -19.68 3.57
N ILE A 443 0.04 -19.44 2.97
CA ILE A 443 -1.26 -19.64 3.63
C ILE A 443 -1.48 -21.11 3.96
N HIS A 444 -1.10 -22.03 3.08
CA HIS A 444 -1.11 -23.48 3.33
C HIS A 444 -0.19 -23.88 4.48
N ASP A 445 1.02 -23.32 4.55
CA ASP A 445 1.93 -23.56 5.67
C ASP A 445 1.37 -23.05 6.99
N LEU A 446 0.76 -21.86 7.00
CA LEU A 446 0.07 -21.34 8.19
C LEU A 446 -1.13 -22.23 8.57
N GLN A 447 -1.87 -22.76 7.60
CA GLN A 447 -3.01 -23.64 7.82
C GLN A 447 -2.55 -24.97 8.45
N THR A 448 -1.56 -25.63 7.84
CA THR A 448 -1.04 -26.92 8.30
C THR A 448 -0.40 -26.82 9.69
N LYS A 449 0.20 -25.67 10.01
CA LYS A 449 0.73 -25.37 11.35
C LYS A 449 -0.33 -24.86 12.35
N LYS A 450 -1.60 -24.74 11.95
CA LYS A 450 -2.72 -24.19 12.76
C LYS A 450 -2.46 -22.76 13.25
N LEU A 451 -1.81 -21.95 12.43
CA LEU A 451 -1.44 -20.57 12.70
C LEU A 451 -2.36 -19.55 12.02
N LEU A 452 -3.21 -19.94 11.06
CA LEU A 452 -4.14 -18.98 10.40
C LEU A 452 -5.01 -18.22 11.41
N GLY A 453 -5.51 -18.91 12.43
CA GLY A 453 -6.34 -18.30 13.47
C GLY A 453 -5.60 -17.25 14.34
N ARG A 454 -4.26 -17.21 14.31
CA ARG A 454 -3.43 -16.24 15.05
C ARG A 454 -3.38 -14.87 14.38
N ALA A 455 -3.65 -14.78 13.07
CA ALA A 455 -3.84 -13.50 12.40
C ALA A 455 -5.03 -12.77 13.05
N ASP A 456 -4.89 -11.48 13.32
CA ASP A 456 -6.01 -10.66 13.77
C ASP A 456 -6.91 -10.30 12.58
N LYS A 457 -6.30 -10.04 11.41
CA LYS A 457 -6.98 -9.68 10.15
C LYS A 457 -6.32 -10.33 8.92
N PHE A 458 -7.06 -10.42 7.82
CA PHE A 458 -6.57 -10.74 6.48
C PHE A 458 -6.95 -9.59 5.53
N LEU A 459 -5.95 -8.93 4.95
CA LEU A 459 -6.11 -7.88 3.96
C LEU A 459 -6.08 -8.52 2.57
N LEU A 460 -7.23 -8.54 1.90
CA LEU A 460 -7.41 -9.23 0.63
C LEU A 460 -7.94 -8.27 -0.45
N PRO A 461 -7.56 -8.43 -1.73
CA PRO A 461 -8.27 -7.79 -2.82
C PRO A 461 -9.68 -8.40 -2.99
N PRO A 462 -10.55 -7.84 -3.85
CA PRO A 462 -11.84 -8.45 -4.18
C PRO A 462 -11.72 -9.89 -4.66
N TYR A 463 -10.76 -10.15 -5.55
CA TYR A 463 -10.48 -11.45 -6.15
C TYR A 463 -8.98 -11.64 -6.42
N ASP A 464 -8.54 -12.88 -6.38
CA ASP A 464 -7.20 -13.35 -6.73
C ASP A 464 -7.19 -14.17 -8.04
N VAL A 465 -6.13 -14.95 -8.27
CA VAL A 465 -5.99 -15.78 -9.48
C VAL A 465 -7.10 -16.85 -9.58
N PHE A 466 -7.51 -17.44 -8.46
CA PHE A 466 -8.46 -18.56 -8.34
C PHE A 466 -9.78 -18.17 -7.66
N GLY A 467 -10.08 -16.90 -7.53
CA GLY A 467 -11.36 -16.39 -7.03
C GLY A 467 -11.16 -15.75 -5.67
N ARG A 468 -11.87 -16.22 -4.65
CA ARG A 468 -11.61 -15.78 -3.28
C ARG A 468 -10.66 -16.76 -2.62
N ILE A 469 -9.63 -16.25 -1.94
CA ILE A 469 -8.63 -17.11 -1.29
C ILE A 469 -9.25 -18.05 -0.26
N GLU A 470 -10.34 -17.65 0.40
CA GLU A 470 -11.07 -18.49 1.35
C GLU A 470 -11.87 -19.62 0.69
N ASP A 471 -12.05 -19.61 -0.64
CA ASP A 471 -12.60 -20.76 -1.36
C ASP A 471 -11.58 -21.92 -1.40
N ILE A 472 -10.28 -21.61 -1.36
CA ILE A 472 -9.18 -22.59 -1.21
C ILE A 472 -8.93 -22.88 0.29
N PHE A 473 -9.07 -21.86 1.13
CA PHE A 473 -8.78 -21.90 2.57
C PHE A 473 -9.99 -21.46 3.40
N PRO A 474 -11.04 -22.29 3.51
CA PRO A 474 -12.22 -21.97 4.33
C PRO A 474 -11.88 -21.86 5.82
N GLU A 475 -10.67 -22.27 6.23
CA GLU A 475 -10.13 -22.09 7.57
C GLU A 475 -9.82 -20.62 7.92
N ILE A 476 -9.79 -19.70 6.93
CA ILE A 476 -9.69 -18.26 7.17
C ILE A 476 -11.03 -17.76 7.74
N PRO A 477 -11.06 -17.22 8.98
CA PRO A 477 -12.32 -16.81 9.59
C PRO A 477 -12.92 -15.60 8.87
N ALA A 478 -14.15 -15.72 8.36
CA ALA A 478 -14.84 -14.65 7.63
C ALA A 478 -14.86 -13.29 8.37
N PRO A 479 -15.07 -13.20 9.70
CA PRO A 479 -15.05 -11.92 10.42
C PRO A 479 -13.67 -11.23 10.46
N LYS A 480 -12.59 -11.94 10.12
CA LYS A 480 -11.23 -11.40 10.08
C LYS A 480 -10.84 -10.88 8.69
N ILE A 481 -11.68 -11.10 7.67
CA ILE A 481 -11.40 -10.69 6.30
C ILE A 481 -11.76 -9.21 6.11
N ILE A 482 -10.79 -8.42 5.66
CA ILE A 482 -10.97 -7.03 5.23
C ILE A 482 -10.64 -6.97 3.74
N ARG A 483 -11.61 -6.58 2.91
CA ARG A 483 -11.44 -6.47 1.47
C ARG A 483 -11.28 -5.03 1.03
N SER A 484 -10.32 -4.77 0.15
CA SER A 484 -10.31 -3.51 -0.59
C SER A 484 -11.44 -3.48 -1.62
N ALA A 485 -11.90 -2.28 -1.96
CA ALA A 485 -12.80 -2.09 -3.09
C ALA A 485 -12.03 -2.12 -4.43
N ASP A 486 -10.73 -1.80 -4.42
CA ASP A 486 -9.87 -1.77 -5.59
C ASP A 486 -9.12 -3.09 -5.84
N ILE A 487 -8.98 -3.47 -7.12
CA ILE A 487 -8.24 -4.69 -7.51
C ILE A 487 -6.72 -4.46 -7.58
N SER A 488 -6.26 -3.21 -7.46
CA SER A 488 -4.84 -2.89 -7.36
C SER A 488 -4.29 -3.13 -5.96
N GLY A 489 -5.14 -3.09 -4.93
CA GLY A 489 -4.72 -3.18 -3.53
C GLY A 489 -3.95 -1.94 -3.06
N ASP A 490 -4.04 -0.82 -3.80
CA ASP A 490 -3.35 0.41 -3.42
C ASP A 490 -4.04 1.07 -2.20
N GLN A 491 -5.35 0.87 -2.04
CA GLN A 491 -6.09 1.30 -0.86
C GLN A 491 -5.76 0.50 0.42
N LEU A 492 -5.22 -0.73 0.29
CA LEU A 492 -4.92 -1.58 1.46
C LEU A 492 -3.90 -0.94 2.40
N GLY A 493 -3.01 -0.09 1.88
CA GLY A 493 -2.06 0.67 2.69
C GLY A 493 -2.72 1.66 3.63
N ASN A 494 -3.69 2.43 3.12
CA ASN A 494 -4.44 3.41 3.90
C ASN A 494 -5.37 2.70 4.90
N ILE A 495 -6.05 1.63 4.48
CA ILE A 495 -6.87 0.79 5.38
C ILE A 495 -6.04 0.29 6.56
N ALA A 496 -4.83 -0.22 6.30
CA ALA A 496 -3.94 -0.69 7.36
C ALA A 496 -3.55 0.42 8.33
N LEU A 497 -3.23 1.61 7.81
CA LEU A 497 -2.79 2.75 8.60
C LEU A 497 -3.93 3.29 9.49
N GLU A 498 -5.13 3.45 8.93
CA GLU A 498 -6.32 3.96 9.62
C GLU A 498 -6.81 3.03 10.72
N ASN A 499 -6.61 1.72 10.57
CA ASN A 499 -7.08 0.71 11.53
C ASN A 499 -5.96 0.22 12.47
N ASN A 500 -4.80 0.88 12.49
CA ASN A 500 -3.67 0.52 13.36
C ASN A 500 -3.18 -0.93 13.16
N TYR A 501 -3.10 -1.39 11.92
CA TYR A 501 -2.68 -2.74 11.57
C TYR A 501 -1.17 -2.85 11.36
N PHE A 502 -0.59 -3.92 11.91
CA PHE A 502 0.76 -4.38 11.59
C PHE A 502 0.69 -5.37 10.43
N VAL A 503 0.98 -4.90 9.22
CA VAL A 503 0.89 -5.67 7.99
C VAL A 503 2.12 -6.57 7.82
N VAL A 504 1.85 -7.83 7.55
CA VAL A 504 2.86 -8.81 7.16
C VAL A 504 2.38 -9.58 5.94
N ARG A 505 3.32 -9.96 5.07
CA ARG A 505 3.04 -10.80 3.92
C ARG A 505 3.81 -12.10 4.07
N PRO A 506 3.18 -13.17 4.57
CA PRO A 506 3.85 -14.43 4.76
C PRO A 506 4.26 -15.00 3.39
N ARG A 507 5.39 -15.72 3.37
CA ARG A 507 5.93 -16.34 2.16
C ARG A 507 6.22 -17.82 2.43
N GLY A 508 5.78 -18.67 1.51
CA GLY A 508 6.22 -20.05 1.36
C GLY A 508 7.01 -20.23 0.07
N LEU A 509 7.83 -21.28 -0.03
CA LEU A 509 8.58 -21.58 -1.25
C LEU A 509 8.50 -23.08 -1.65
N PHE A 510 7.57 -23.83 -1.08
CA PHE A 510 7.43 -25.27 -1.33
C PHE A 510 5.97 -25.73 -1.41
N ILE A 511 5.52 -26.06 -2.61
CA ILE A 511 4.17 -26.50 -2.95
C ILE A 511 3.98 -27.97 -2.52
N LYS A 512 3.13 -28.21 -1.53
CA LYS A 512 2.75 -29.57 -1.11
C LYS A 512 1.69 -30.16 -2.03
N GLU A 513 1.62 -31.49 -2.11
CA GLU A 513 0.59 -32.18 -2.91
C GLU A 513 -0.82 -31.80 -2.46
N ASP A 514 -1.06 -31.73 -1.14
CA ASP A 514 -2.35 -31.32 -0.56
C ASP A 514 -2.80 -29.92 -1.02
N LEU A 515 -1.87 -28.98 -1.20
CA LEU A 515 -2.21 -27.65 -1.73
C LEU A 515 -2.64 -27.72 -3.20
N ALA A 516 -1.89 -28.47 -4.02
CA ALA A 516 -2.25 -28.65 -5.42
C ALA A 516 -3.60 -29.36 -5.56
N ASP A 517 -3.88 -30.35 -4.71
CA ASP A 517 -5.15 -31.06 -4.67
C ASP A 517 -6.31 -30.14 -4.30
N ARG A 518 -6.14 -29.25 -3.30
CA ARG A 518 -7.15 -28.23 -2.96
C ARG A 518 -7.49 -27.34 -4.16
N ILE A 519 -6.47 -26.84 -4.86
CA ILE A 519 -6.66 -26.02 -6.06
C ILE A 519 -7.37 -26.81 -7.16
N TYR A 520 -7.01 -28.09 -7.35
CA TYR A 520 -7.68 -28.97 -8.31
C TYR A 520 -9.16 -29.22 -7.95
N GLN A 521 -9.48 -29.47 -6.69
CA GLN A 521 -10.88 -29.67 -6.26
C GLN A 521 -11.72 -28.42 -6.48
N LEU A 522 -11.21 -27.25 -6.10
CA LEU A 522 -11.88 -25.97 -6.37
C LEU A 522 -12.07 -25.76 -7.88
N SER A 523 -11.04 -26.08 -8.67
CA SER A 523 -11.09 -25.95 -10.12
C SER A 523 -12.12 -26.89 -10.75
N ARG A 524 -12.23 -28.12 -10.25
CA ARG A 524 -13.24 -29.09 -10.71
C ARG A 524 -14.65 -28.65 -10.37
N GLN A 525 -14.87 -28.08 -9.18
CA GLN A 525 -16.16 -27.54 -8.76
C GLN A 525 -16.62 -26.35 -9.62
N ASN A 526 -15.68 -25.49 -10.03
CA ASN A 526 -15.96 -24.32 -10.87
C ASN A 526 -15.80 -24.58 -12.38
N CYS A 527 -15.54 -25.84 -12.77
CA CYS A 527 -15.45 -26.24 -14.17
C CYS A 527 -16.85 -26.41 -14.77
N SER A 528 -17.07 -25.92 -15.99
CA SER A 528 -18.38 -26.04 -16.62
C SER A 528 -18.72 -27.51 -16.92
N PRO A 529 -19.99 -27.94 -16.77
CA PRO A 529 -20.39 -29.32 -17.06
C PRO A 529 -20.06 -29.76 -18.50
N SER A 530 -20.15 -28.83 -19.46
CA SER A 530 -19.77 -29.09 -20.85
C SER A 530 -18.29 -29.40 -21.00
N THR A 531 -17.41 -28.65 -20.31
CA THR A 531 -15.97 -28.89 -20.33
C THR A 531 -15.63 -30.20 -19.63
N LEU A 532 -16.27 -30.54 -18.51
CA LEU A 532 -16.08 -31.82 -17.84
C LEU A 532 -16.43 -33.01 -18.76
N SER A 533 -17.57 -32.97 -19.43
CA SER A 533 -17.96 -34.01 -20.41
C SER A 533 -16.97 -34.11 -21.57
N GLN A 534 -16.45 -32.98 -22.05
CA GLN A 534 -15.44 -32.97 -23.10
C GLN A 534 -14.12 -33.61 -22.64
N ILE A 535 -13.70 -33.35 -21.40
CA ILE A 535 -12.52 -33.95 -20.80
C ILE A 535 -12.68 -35.47 -20.65
N GLU A 536 -13.85 -35.95 -20.21
CA GLU A 536 -14.13 -37.38 -20.09
C GLU A 536 -14.01 -38.11 -21.44
N VAL A 537 -14.47 -37.49 -22.52
CA VAL A 537 -14.28 -38.00 -23.89
C VAL A 537 -12.80 -37.95 -24.27
N ALA A 538 -12.10 -36.86 -23.97
CA ALA A 538 -10.70 -36.70 -24.32
C ALA A 538 -9.78 -37.72 -23.66
N GLN A 539 -10.10 -38.14 -22.43
CA GLN A 539 -9.34 -39.16 -21.69
C GLN A 539 -9.43 -40.57 -22.30
N GLN A 540 -10.31 -40.79 -23.29
CA GLN A 540 -10.33 -42.03 -24.07
C GLN A 540 -9.20 -42.10 -25.10
N HIS A 541 -8.54 -40.98 -25.41
CA HIS A 541 -7.37 -40.94 -26.29
C HIS A 541 -6.11 -41.40 -25.56
N SER A 542 -5.18 -42.02 -26.30
CA SER A 542 -3.90 -42.45 -25.75
C SER A 542 -2.78 -42.39 -26.80
N PRO A 543 -1.80 -41.48 -26.65
CA PRO A 543 -1.70 -40.48 -25.59
C PRO A 543 -2.71 -39.33 -25.77
N LEU A 544 -3.12 -38.71 -24.65
CA LEU A 544 -3.67 -37.36 -24.61
C LEU A 544 -2.54 -36.37 -24.30
N ILE A 545 -2.11 -35.60 -25.29
CA ILE A 545 -0.95 -34.71 -25.22
C ILE A 545 -1.38 -33.25 -25.09
N TRP A 546 -0.81 -32.54 -24.13
CA TRP A 546 -0.91 -31.10 -24.01
C TRP A 546 0.19 -30.38 -24.79
N ILE A 547 -0.15 -29.36 -25.56
CA ILE A 547 0.80 -28.49 -26.26
C ILE A 547 0.55 -27.04 -25.82
N ASP A 548 1.57 -26.45 -25.20
CA ASP A 548 1.52 -25.07 -24.70
C ASP A 548 1.86 -24.06 -25.81
N LEU A 549 0.97 -23.10 -26.03
CA LEU A 549 1.15 -21.98 -26.96
C LEU A 549 1.48 -20.71 -26.18
N ARG A 550 2.47 -19.96 -26.68
CA ARG A 550 2.78 -18.63 -26.16
C ARG A 550 3.40 -17.74 -27.20
N LEU A 551 2.59 -16.81 -27.68
CA LEU A 551 2.96 -15.90 -28.78
C LEU A 551 3.43 -14.53 -28.29
N ASN A 552 3.17 -14.19 -27.02
CA ASN A 552 3.51 -12.87 -26.48
C ASN A 552 5.00 -12.79 -26.08
N LYS A 553 5.73 -11.82 -26.68
CA LYS A 553 7.18 -11.54 -26.52
C LYS A 553 8.13 -12.62 -27.02
N ARG A 554 7.64 -13.73 -27.58
CA ARG A 554 8.44 -14.84 -28.09
C ARG A 554 7.87 -15.22 -29.44
N PHE A 555 8.63 -15.01 -30.51
CA PHE A 555 8.23 -15.41 -31.85
C PHE A 555 9.14 -16.55 -32.32
N TRP A 556 8.59 -17.48 -33.06
CA TRP A 556 9.29 -18.70 -33.45
C TRP A 556 8.94 -18.94 -34.90
N ASN A 557 9.94 -18.94 -35.77
CA ASN A 557 9.66 -18.93 -37.21
C ASN A 557 8.98 -20.25 -37.67
N SER A 558 9.20 -21.36 -36.96
CA SER A 558 8.71 -22.68 -37.33
C SER A 558 7.59 -23.23 -36.44
N GLN A 559 7.12 -22.52 -35.39
CA GLN A 559 6.20 -23.10 -34.38
C GLN A 559 4.93 -23.70 -34.99
N LEU A 560 4.35 -23.02 -35.98
CA LEU A 560 3.13 -23.46 -36.63
C LEU A 560 3.36 -24.76 -37.42
N GLU A 561 4.30 -24.75 -38.36
CA GLU A 561 4.58 -25.92 -39.20
C GLU A 561 5.19 -27.08 -38.41
N GLY A 562 6.11 -26.79 -37.50
CA GLY A 562 6.79 -27.77 -36.68
C GLY A 562 5.84 -28.50 -35.74
N THR A 563 4.91 -27.76 -35.11
CA THR A 563 3.87 -28.39 -34.28
C THR A 563 2.93 -29.27 -35.11
N ALA A 564 2.49 -28.79 -36.28
CA ALA A 564 1.67 -29.60 -37.19
C ALA A 564 2.39 -30.89 -37.63
N LYS A 565 3.67 -30.80 -38.01
CA LYS A 565 4.51 -31.94 -38.39
C LYS A 565 4.67 -32.96 -37.25
N ILE A 566 4.89 -32.49 -36.02
CA ILE A 566 4.95 -33.39 -34.86
C ILE A 566 3.60 -34.09 -34.65
N ILE A 567 2.49 -33.37 -34.72
CA ILE A 567 1.17 -33.97 -34.52
C ILE A 567 0.89 -35.04 -35.59
N GLN A 568 1.17 -34.75 -36.86
CA GLN A 568 1.04 -35.72 -37.95
C GLN A 568 1.91 -36.96 -37.70
N LYS A 569 3.18 -36.75 -37.32
CA LYS A 569 4.10 -37.86 -37.05
C LYS A 569 3.65 -38.71 -35.86
N LEU A 570 3.15 -38.09 -34.79
CA LEU A 570 2.61 -38.81 -33.64
C LEU A 570 1.33 -39.57 -34.00
N ALA A 571 0.49 -39.05 -34.89
CA ALA A 571 -0.74 -39.72 -35.32
C ALA A 571 -0.45 -41.03 -36.07
N GLU A 572 0.64 -41.08 -36.84
CA GLU A 572 1.09 -42.30 -37.51
C GLU A 572 1.41 -43.43 -36.51
N ASP A 573 2.01 -43.10 -35.37
CA ASP A 573 2.41 -44.08 -34.35
C ASP A 573 1.33 -44.34 -33.30
N PHE A 574 0.42 -43.37 -33.10
CA PHE A 574 -0.64 -43.42 -32.10
C PHE A 574 -2.01 -43.15 -32.77
N PRO A 575 -2.68 -44.20 -33.29
CA PRO A 575 -3.94 -44.05 -34.04
C PRO A 575 -5.11 -43.43 -33.25
N ASN A 576 -5.03 -43.39 -31.92
CA ASN A 576 -6.02 -42.78 -31.03
C ASN A 576 -5.42 -41.57 -30.27
N LEU A 577 -4.65 -40.74 -30.98
CA LEU A 577 -4.02 -39.53 -30.45
C LEU A 577 -5.07 -38.44 -30.15
N GLY A 578 -4.97 -37.87 -28.95
CA GLY A 578 -5.68 -36.65 -28.56
C GLY A 578 -4.69 -35.52 -28.31
N VAL A 579 -4.99 -34.31 -28.79
CA VAL A 579 -4.14 -33.13 -28.61
C VAL A 579 -4.95 -32.01 -27.97
N VAL A 580 -4.46 -31.48 -26.85
CA VAL A 580 -5.02 -30.33 -26.15
C VAL A 580 -4.07 -29.14 -26.32
N PHE A 581 -4.51 -28.09 -26.99
CA PHE A 581 -3.78 -26.83 -27.01
C PHE A 581 -4.19 -25.96 -25.84
N ASP A 582 -3.21 -25.42 -25.12
CA ASP A 582 -3.43 -24.44 -24.07
C ASP A 582 -2.58 -23.19 -24.33
N GLY A 583 -2.97 -22.09 -23.70
CA GLY A 583 -2.26 -20.82 -23.79
C GLY A 583 -2.75 -19.88 -22.68
N PHE A 584 -3.10 -18.66 -23.06
CA PHE A 584 -3.60 -17.67 -22.12
C PHE A 584 -4.95 -18.11 -21.52
N SER A 585 -5.01 -18.31 -20.19
CA SER A 585 -6.25 -18.57 -19.45
C SER A 585 -6.85 -17.27 -18.93
N ARG A 586 -8.18 -17.21 -18.85
CA ARG A 586 -8.89 -16.15 -18.12
C ARG A 586 -8.84 -16.46 -16.63
N LEU A 587 -8.19 -15.61 -15.84
CA LEU A 587 -8.11 -15.80 -14.39
C LEU A 587 -9.45 -15.40 -13.74
N ALA A 588 -9.73 -15.89 -12.53
CA ALA A 588 -10.99 -15.57 -11.86
C ALA A 588 -11.18 -14.05 -11.65
N LYS A 589 -10.12 -13.36 -11.20
CA LYS A 589 -10.10 -11.88 -11.13
C LYS A 589 -10.29 -11.15 -12.46
N ASP A 590 -10.08 -11.82 -13.60
CA ASP A 590 -10.24 -11.19 -14.92
C ASP A 590 -11.71 -11.19 -15.38
N LEU A 591 -12.62 -11.83 -14.61
CA LEU A 591 -14.04 -11.94 -14.92
C LEU A 591 -14.85 -10.69 -14.50
N ASP A 592 -14.30 -9.84 -13.62
CA ASP A 592 -14.89 -8.56 -13.24
C ASP A 592 -14.02 -7.40 -13.77
N TYR A 593 -14.63 -6.54 -14.61
CA TYR A 593 -14.23 -5.21 -15.14
C TYR A 593 -13.73 -5.05 -16.60
N GLY A 594 -14.40 -4.12 -17.30
CA GLY A 594 -14.14 -3.67 -18.68
C GLY A 594 -13.05 -2.62 -18.85
N ASN A 595 -11.80 -2.94 -18.48
CA ASN A 595 -10.62 -2.07 -18.67
C ASN A 595 -9.73 -2.50 -19.86
N GLU A 596 -8.81 -1.63 -20.30
CA GLU A 596 -7.89 -1.88 -21.43
C GLU A 596 -7.05 -3.16 -21.31
N ASP A 597 -6.69 -3.59 -20.08
CA ASP A 597 -5.96 -4.85 -19.81
C ASP A 597 -6.75 -6.08 -20.29
N VAL A 598 -8.09 -6.06 -20.17
CA VAL A 598 -8.95 -7.15 -20.67
C VAL A 598 -8.94 -7.19 -22.20
N LYS A 599 -8.95 -6.02 -22.86
CA LYS A 599 -8.84 -5.95 -24.33
C LYS A 599 -7.49 -6.49 -24.81
N GLN A 600 -6.40 -6.15 -24.13
CA GLN A 600 -5.07 -6.69 -24.46
C GLN A 600 -5.00 -8.20 -24.27
N LYS A 601 -5.53 -8.72 -23.15
CA LYS A 601 -5.61 -10.18 -22.91
C LYS A 601 -6.48 -10.88 -23.94
N GLN A 602 -7.62 -10.30 -24.32
CA GLN A 602 -8.50 -10.87 -25.33
C GLN A 602 -7.83 -10.90 -26.70
N ALA A 603 -7.11 -9.86 -27.10
CA ALA A 603 -6.33 -9.84 -28.34
C ALA A 603 -5.28 -10.96 -28.38
N VAL A 604 -4.59 -11.22 -27.25
CA VAL A 604 -3.64 -12.34 -27.14
C VAL A 604 -4.36 -13.69 -27.26
N ILE A 605 -5.51 -13.86 -26.59
CA ILE A 605 -6.33 -15.08 -26.68
C ILE A 605 -6.77 -15.34 -28.12
N ASP A 606 -7.25 -14.31 -28.82
CA ASP A 606 -7.73 -14.43 -30.20
C ASP A 606 -6.58 -14.78 -31.16
N GLN A 607 -5.41 -14.18 -30.96
CA GLN A 607 -4.20 -14.52 -31.72
C GLN A 607 -3.78 -15.97 -31.50
N GLU A 608 -3.75 -16.44 -30.24
CA GLU A 608 -3.39 -17.83 -29.92
C GLU A 608 -4.42 -18.82 -30.48
N ARG A 609 -5.72 -18.50 -30.44
CA ARG A 609 -6.78 -19.32 -31.07
C ARG A 609 -6.62 -19.42 -32.57
N ALA A 610 -6.31 -18.31 -33.25
CA ALA A 610 -6.06 -18.32 -34.69
C ALA A 610 -4.86 -19.20 -35.06
N VAL A 611 -3.81 -19.25 -34.22
CA VAL A 611 -2.68 -20.15 -34.41
C VAL A 611 -3.09 -21.62 -34.22
N VAL A 612 -3.93 -21.95 -33.23
CA VAL A 612 -4.49 -23.31 -33.10
C VAL A 612 -5.23 -23.73 -34.36
N GLU A 613 -6.08 -22.86 -34.91
CA GLU A 613 -6.84 -23.13 -36.14
C GLU A 613 -5.92 -23.35 -37.35
N GLN A 614 -4.87 -22.53 -37.48
CA GLN A 614 -3.89 -22.71 -38.55
C GLN A 614 -3.13 -24.02 -38.41
N ILE A 615 -2.67 -24.39 -37.21
CA ILE A 615 -2.03 -25.68 -36.96
C ILE A 615 -2.99 -26.82 -37.30
N ALA A 616 -4.24 -26.75 -36.83
CA ALA A 616 -5.26 -27.75 -37.11
C ALA A 616 -5.52 -27.90 -38.62
N SER A 617 -5.50 -26.81 -39.40
CA SER A 617 -5.67 -26.85 -40.86
C SER A 617 -4.51 -27.54 -41.60
N LEU A 618 -3.31 -27.55 -41.00
CA LEU A 618 -2.15 -28.24 -41.56
C LEU A 618 -2.09 -29.72 -41.17
N VAL A 619 -2.79 -30.13 -40.11
CA VAL A 619 -2.87 -31.53 -39.70
C VAL A 619 -3.88 -32.26 -40.59
N THR A 620 -3.36 -33.00 -41.56
CA THR A 620 -4.15 -33.69 -42.58
C THR A 620 -4.74 -35.04 -42.15
N ASP A 621 -4.39 -35.55 -40.96
CA ASP A 621 -4.93 -36.80 -40.42
C ASP A 621 -6.30 -36.56 -39.76
N CYS A 622 -7.34 -37.21 -40.28
CA CYS A 622 -8.71 -37.04 -39.81
C CYS A 622 -9.03 -37.75 -38.48
N ASN A 623 -8.13 -38.60 -37.97
CA ASN A 623 -8.36 -39.35 -36.74
C ASN A 623 -7.85 -38.62 -35.47
N VAL A 624 -6.99 -37.61 -35.63
CA VAL A 624 -6.50 -36.82 -34.49
C VAL A 624 -7.58 -35.90 -33.97
N LYS A 625 -7.92 -36.04 -32.69
CA LYS A 625 -8.86 -35.12 -32.05
C LYS A 625 -8.12 -33.96 -31.39
N ILE A 626 -8.37 -32.74 -31.89
CA ILE A 626 -7.82 -31.50 -31.35
C ILE A 626 -8.85 -30.82 -30.43
N TYR A 627 -8.40 -30.46 -29.23
CA TYR A 627 -9.13 -29.71 -28.21
C TYR A 627 -8.45 -28.35 -28.03
N ASN A 628 -9.20 -27.26 -28.12
CA ASN A 628 -8.68 -25.90 -27.95
C ASN A 628 -9.10 -25.35 -26.58
N ASN A 629 -8.15 -25.27 -25.65
CA ASN A 629 -8.34 -24.77 -24.29
C ASN A 629 -7.87 -23.31 -24.12
N VAL A 630 -7.51 -22.61 -25.22
CA VAL A 630 -7.07 -21.22 -25.18
C VAL A 630 -8.23 -20.29 -24.81
N GLY A 631 -8.03 -19.42 -23.82
CA GLY A 631 -9.04 -18.49 -23.30
C GLY A 631 -10.08 -19.13 -22.38
N CYS A 632 -9.97 -20.41 -22.06
CA CYS A 632 -10.79 -21.04 -21.02
C CYS A 632 -10.48 -20.43 -19.65
N SER A 633 -11.39 -20.64 -18.70
CA SER A 633 -11.16 -20.22 -17.32
C SER A 633 -9.93 -20.94 -16.75
N ILE A 634 -9.25 -20.31 -15.78
CA ILE A 634 -8.13 -20.95 -15.09
C ILE A 634 -8.55 -22.28 -14.46
N TYR A 635 -9.78 -22.38 -13.96
CA TYR A 635 -10.33 -23.61 -13.41
C TYR A 635 -10.37 -24.73 -14.46
N GLU A 636 -10.92 -24.45 -15.64
CA GLU A 636 -10.97 -25.42 -16.75
C GLU A 636 -9.56 -25.84 -17.20
N SER A 637 -8.62 -24.90 -17.35
CA SER A 637 -7.24 -25.23 -17.71
C SER A 637 -6.54 -26.11 -16.67
N VAL A 638 -6.83 -25.93 -15.37
CA VAL A 638 -6.29 -26.80 -14.32
C VAL A 638 -6.88 -28.21 -14.42
N VAL A 639 -8.18 -28.35 -14.70
CA VAL A 639 -8.81 -29.67 -14.86
C VAL A 639 -8.27 -30.39 -16.10
N TRP A 640 -8.13 -29.69 -17.22
CA TRP A 640 -7.48 -30.23 -18.44
C TRP A 640 -6.04 -30.70 -18.17
N ALA A 641 -5.25 -29.89 -17.44
CA ALA A 641 -3.87 -30.26 -17.11
C ALA A 641 -3.78 -31.54 -16.27
N HIS A 642 -4.80 -31.86 -15.45
CA HIS A 642 -4.85 -33.12 -14.71
C HIS A 642 -5.27 -34.32 -15.58
N ALA A 643 -6.00 -34.08 -16.67
CA ALA A 643 -6.53 -35.13 -17.54
C ALA A 643 -5.49 -35.72 -18.51
N ILE A 644 -4.49 -34.94 -18.92
CA ILE A 644 -3.49 -35.33 -19.93
C ILE A 644 -2.53 -36.42 -19.46
N ASP A 645 -1.90 -37.12 -20.40
CA ASP A 645 -0.84 -38.09 -20.12
C ASP A 645 0.54 -37.43 -19.98
N LEU A 646 0.85 -36.52 -20.91
CA LEU A 646 2.10 -35.77 -20.97
C LEU A 646 1.94 -34.43 -21.69
N TYR A 647 2.92 -33.56 -21.56
CA TYR A 647 2.94 -32.26 -22.24
C TYR A 647 4.20 -32.01 -23.08
N ILE A 648 4.06 -31.15 -24.08
CA ILE A 648 5.12 -30.46 -24.80
C ILE A 648 4.94 -28.97 -24.49
N ALA A 649 5.98 -28.35 -23.94
CA ALA A 649 5.87 -26.94 -23.55
C ALA A 649 7.18 -26.19 -23.69
N HIS A 650 7.07 -24.90 -23.95
CA HIS A 650 8.20 -24.02 -23.87
C HIS A 650 8.57 -23.75 -22.40
N TRP A 651 9.82 -23.39 -22.13
CA TRP A 651 10.20 -23.02 -20.76
C TRP A 651 9.64 -21.65 -20.37
N GLY A 652 8.80 -21.61 -19.33
CA GLY A 652 8.19 -20.37 -18.83
C GLY A 652 6.96 -20.63 -17.97
N ALA A 653 6.12 -19.60 -17.80
CA ALA A 653 4.96 -19.67 -16.90
C ALA A 653 3.84 -20.64 -17.34
N GLY A 654 3.83 -21.13 -18.60
CA GLY A 654 2.88 -22.14 -19.03
C GLY A 654 3.08 -23.49 -18.32
N LEU A 655 4.31 -23.77 -17.90
CA LEU A 655 4.64 -24.95 -17.09
C LEU A 655 3.95 -24.98 -15.73
N THR A 656 3.45 -23.84 -15.21
CA THR A 656 2.81 -23.81 -13.89
C THR A 656 1.63 -24.78 -13.81
N LYS A 657 0.79 -24.88 -14.84
CA LYS A 657 -0.41 -25.75 -14.81
C LYS A 657 -0.02 -27.23 -14.85
N THR A 658 0.85 -27.60 -15.79
CA THR A 658 1.24 -29.00 -16.03
C THR A 658 2.24 -29.54 -15.00
N THR A 659 3.01 -28.67 -14.34
CA THR A 659 4.09 -29.07 -13.42
C THR A 659 3.75 -28.78 -11.96
N PHE A 660 3.34 -27.55 -11.63
CA PHE A 660 3.07 -27.17 -10.24
C PHE A 660 1.72 -27.64 -9.74
N LEU A 661 0.74 -27.86 -10.62
CA LEU A 661 -0.60 -28.29 -10.22
C LEU A 661 -0.84 -29.75 -10.61
N ALA A 662 -0.70 -30.09 -11.89
CA ALA A 662 -0.99 -31.45 -12.36
C ALA A 662 0.17 -32.46 -12.23
N ASN A 663 1.40 -31.97 -12.02
CA ASN A 663 2.61 -32.79 -11.85
C ASN A 663 2.80 -33.87 -12.94
N LYS A 664 2.59 -33.51 -14.21
CA LYS A 664 2.68 -34.41 -15.35
C LYS A 664 4.11 -34.52 -15.88
N PRO A 665 4.49 -35.65 -16.50
CA PRO A 665 5.72 -35.72 -17.27
C PRO A 665 5.60 -34.89 -18.56
N GLY A 666 6.70 -34.31 -19.04
CA GLY A 666 6.68 -33.60 -20.31
C GLY A 666 8.05 -33.34 -20.91
N VAL A 667 8.03 -32.85 -22.15
CA VAL A 667 9.19 -32.42 -22.92
C VAL A 667 9.22 -30.89 -22.96
N VAL A 668 10.35 -30.30 -22.58
CA VAL A 668 10.53 -28.86 -22.50
C VAL A 668 11.62 -28.36 -23.44
N HIS A 669 11.33 -27.27 -24.15
CA HIS A 669 12.28 -26.61 -25.03
C HIS A 669 12.44 -25.14 -24.65
N THR A 670 13.62 -24.58 -24.89
CA THR A 670 13.99 -23.17 -24.60
C THR A 670 15.20 -22.78 -25.43
N ASN A 671 15.45 -21.47 -25.57
CA ASN A 671 16.67 -20.94 -26.20
C ASN A 671 17.97 -21.35 -25.47
N GLN A 672 19.12 -21.05 -26.05
CA GLN A 672 20.43 -21.39 -25.48
C GLN A 672 20.65 -20.81 -24.08
N VAL A 673 20.16 -19.58 -23.81
CA VAL A 673 20.24 -18.97 -22.47
C VAL A 673 19.56 -19.84 -21.41
N GLY A 674 18.37 -20.35 -21.70
CA GLY A 674 17.67 -21.25 -20.79
C GLY A 674 18.40 -22.58 -20.60
N LEU A 675 18.94 -23.18 -21.66
CA LEU A 675 19.65 -24.46 -21.59
C LEU A 675 21.01 -24.38 -20.89
N ASN A 676 21.68 -23.22 -20.96
CA ASN A 676 22.95 -22.94 -20.29
C ASN A 676 22.83 -22.74 -18.78
N LEU A 677 21.61 -22.57 -18.24
CA LEU A 677 21.42 -22.53 -16.80
C LEU A 677 21.79 -23.88 -16.17
N PRO A 678 22.32 -23.91 -14.94
CA PRO A 678 22.52 -25.17 -14.22
C PRO A 678 21.20 -25.96 -14.11
N PRO A 679 21.20 -27.31 -14.15
CA PRO A 679 19.97 -28.12 -14.08
C PRO A 679 19.02 -27.75 -12.94
N GLU A 680 19.56 -27.38 -11.78
CA GLU A 680 18.84 -26.91 -10.59
C GLU A 680 18.29 -25.48 -10.71
N ARG A 681 18.69 -24.73 -11.75
CA ARG A 681 18.14 -23.41 -12.10
C ARG A 681 17.23 -23.45 -13.33
N ARG A 682 17.30 -24.52 -14.12
CA ARG A 682 16.45 -24.74 -15.30
C ARG A 682 15.01 -25.05 -14.96
N PHE A 683 14.70 -25.52 -13.77
CA PHE A 683 13.34 -25.97 -13.50
C PHE A 683 12.88 -25.70 -12.07
N TYR A 684 11.65 -25.21 -11.95
CA TYR A 684 11.08 -24.78 -10.68
C TYR A 684 10.29 -25.90 -9.95
N CYS A 685 9.96 -27.04 -10.58
CA CYS A 685 9.20 -28.10 -9.86
C CYS A 685 9.96 -28.69 -8.65
N TYR A 686 11.26 -28.42 -8.52
CA TYR A 686 11.97 -28.78 -7.30
C TYR A 686 11.34 -28.12 -6.07
N GLU A 687 10.53 -27.07 -6.26
CA GLU A 687 9.71 -26.42 -5.25
C GLU A 687 8.35 -27.10 -5.05
N ARG A 688 8.13 -28.32 -5.58
CA ARG A 688 6.91 -29.12 -5.38
C ARG A 688 7.22 -30.49 -4.77
N GLU A 689 6.41 -30.93 -3.84
CA GLU A 689 6.38 -32.30 -3.33
C GLU A 689 6.15 -33.32 -4.46
N ASN A 690 7.01 -34.34 -4.51
CA ASN A 690 7.04 -35.38 -5.54
C ASN A 690 7.06 -34.86 -7.00
N GLY A 691 7.65 -33.68 -7.24
CA GLY A 691 7.74 -33.05 -8.56
C GLY A 691 8.40 -33.95 -9.63
N ILE A 692 7.76 -34.09 -10.79
CA ILE A 692 8.30 -34.76 -11.96
C ILE A 692 9.13 -33.77 -12.77
N VAL A 693 10.44 -34.03 -12.88
CA VAL A 693 11.33 -33.22 -13.71
C VAL A 693 11.08 -33.52 -15.20
N PRO A 694 10.81 -32.50 -16.04
CA PRO A 694 10.64 -32.67 -17.47
C PRO A 694 11.95 -32.99 -18.14
N THR A 695 11.80 -33.56 -19.34
CA THR A 695 12.92 -33.82 -20.23
C THR A 695 13.16 -32.57 -21.06
N PHE A 696 14.27 -31.86 -20.80
CA PHE A 696 14.69 -30.76 -21.66
C PHE A 696 15.26 -31.30 -22.97
N VAL A 697 14.96 -30.63 -24.08
CA VAL A 697 15.60 -30.94 -25.36
C VAL A 697 17.12 -30.73 -25.26
N PRO A 698 17.92 -31.54 -25.98
CA PRO A 698 19.37 -31.37 -26.03
C PRO A 698 19.78 -30.00 -26.56
N GLN A 699 20.87 -29.46 -26.01
CA GLN A 699 21.36 -28.13 -26.35
C GLN A 699 21.73 -27.98 -27.83
N GLN A 700 22.31 -29.03 -28.43
CA GLN A 700 22.66 -29.06 -29.84
C GLN A 700 21.46 -29.02 -30.80
N SER A 701 20.25 -29.25 -30.28
CA SER A 701 19.00 -29.30 -31.06
C SER A 701 18.28 -27.96 -31.09
N VAL A 702 18.89 -26.89 -30.56
CA VAL A 702 18.31 -25.54 -30.49
C VAL A 702 19.22 -24.53 -31.17
N VAL A 703 18.66 -23.70 -32.05
CA VAL A 703 19.37 -22.64 -32.76
C VAL A 703 18.74 -21.30 -32.42
N ASP A 704 19.54 -20.37 -31.91
CA ASP A 704 19.06 -19.01 -31.63
C ASP A 704 18.92 -18.22 -32.94
N THR A 705 17.86 -17.40 -33.06
CA THR A 705 17.65 -16.53 -34.23
C THR A 705 18.27 -15.14 -33.99
N GLU A 706 18.61 -14.40 -35.07
CA GLU A 706 19.40 -13.16 -35.02
C GLU A 706 18.72 -11.97 -34.31
N ASP A 707 17.50 -12.11 -33.79
CA ASP A 707 16.74 -11.00 -33.23
C ASP A 707 17.02 -10.74 -31.72
N SER A 708 17.07 -9.46 -31.40
CA SER A 708 17.83 -8.83 -30.30
C SER A 708 17.79 -9.44 -28.87
N SER A 709 19.00 -9.58 -28.32
CA SER A 709 19.40 -9.87 -26.93
C SER A 709 19.56 -11.34 -26.51
N GLN A 710 20.76 -11.91 -26.71
CA GLN A 710 21.26 -13.15 -26.08
C GLN A 710 21.32 -13.11 -24.53
N LYS A 711 20.68 -12.13 -23.89
CA LYS A 711 20.68 -11.92 -22.43
C LYS A 711 19.46 -12.54 -21.74
N TYR A 712 18.36 -12.78 -22.45
CA TYR A 712 17.09 -13.17 -21.82
C TYR A 712 16.54 -14.49 -22.37
N ILE A 713 15.75 -15.17 -21.56
CA ILE A 713 15.16 -16.47 -21.88
C ILE A 713 13.93 -16.34 -22.82
N SER A 714 13.65 -15.12 -23.26
CA SER A 714 12.42 -14.73 -23.95
C SER A 714 12.63 -14.28 -25.38
N TYR A 715 13.82 -14.41 -25.96
CA TYR A 715 13.99 -14.14 -27.40
C TYR A 715 13.71 -15.40 -28.23
N SER A 716 13.55 -15.16 -29.53
CA SER A 716 13.17 -16.10 -30.56
C SER A 716 14.25 -17.17 -30.83
N TYR A 717 13.84 -18.43 -30.92
CA TYR A 717 14.73 -19.55 -31.24
C TYR A 717 13.99 -20.57 -32.10
N ASP A 718 14.76 -21.44 -32.74
CA ASP A 718 14.27 -22.61 -33.46
C ASP A 718 14.79 -23.90 -32.78
N CYS A 719 14.10 -25.01 -33.03
CA CYS A 719 14.47 -26.31 -32.47
C CYS A 719 14.23 -27.43 -33.48
N ASP A 720 15.04 -28.48 -33.37
CA ASP A 720 14.83 -29.71 -34.12
C ASP A 720 13.57 -30.43 -33.61
N TRP A 721 12.49 -30.32 -34.39
CA TRP A 721 11.19 -30.92 -34.09
C TRP A 721 11.24 -32.46 -34.08
N GLN A 722 12.16 -33.09 -34.81
CA GLN A 722 12.35 -34.54 -34.74
C GLN A 722 12.82 -34.96 -33.34
N VAL A 723 13.73 -34.17 -32.75
CA VAL A 723 14.24 -34.45 -31.41
C VAL A 723 13.15 -34.30 -30.35
N ILE A 724 12.24 -33.32 -30.49
CA ILE A 724 11.07 -33.20 -29.61
C ILE A 724 10.20 -34.44 -29.72
N TYR A 725 9.84 -34.86 -30.94
CA TYR A 725 9.06 -36.08 -31.16
C TYR A 725 9.73 -37.32 -30.54
N ASP A 726 11.04 -37.51 -30.74
CA ASP A 726 11.78 -38.66 -30.20
C ASP A 726 11.71 -38.69 -28.67
N GLN A 727 11.83 -37.52 -28.01
CA GLN A 727 11.69 -37.43 -26.55
C GLN A 727 10.25 -37.73 -26.09
N VAL A 728 9.24 -37.30 -26.84
CA VAL A 728 7.82 -37.57 -26.54
C VAL A 728 7.54 -39.06 -26.58
N VAL A 729 7.90 -39.74 -27.68
CA VAL A 729 7.71 -41.19 -27.85
C VAL A 729 8.44 -41.96 -26.75
N LYS A 730 9.70 -41.61 -26.48
CA LYS A 730 10.50 -42.24 -25.43
C LYS A 730 9.88 -42.05 -24.04
N LEU A 731 9.39 -40.84 -23.74
CA LEU A 731 8.79 -40.52 -22.45
C LEU A 731 7.47 -41.27 -22.27
N TYR A 732 6.61 -41.29 -23.29
CA TYR A 732 5.33 -42.00 -23.25
C TYR A 732 5.51 -43.51 -23.09
N ALA A 733 6.46 -44.13 -23.79
CA ALA A 733 6.80 -45.54 -23.59
C ALA A 733 7.21 -45.85 -22.14
N LYS A 734 7.90 -44.92 -21.45
CA LYS A 734 8.25 -45.05 -20.03
C LYS A 734 7.05 -44.92 -19.10
N ILE A 735 6.06 -44.10 -19.46
CA ILE A 735 4.80 -43.96 -18.71
C ILE A 735 4.02 -45.27 -18.78
N ASN A 736 3.79 -45.82 -19.99
CA ASN A 736 3.00 -47.04 -20.18
C ASN A 736 3.61 -48.25 -19.47
N ARG A 737 4.93 -48.46 -19.55
CA ARG A 737 5.62 -49.56 -18.83
C ARG A 737 5.42 -49.47 -17.31
N LYS A 738 5.40 -48.27 -16.73
CA LYS A 738 5.17 -48.08 -15.29
C LYS A 738 3.71 -48.36 -14.92
N THR A 739 2.76 -48.00 -15.78
CA THR A 739 1.34 -48.27 -15.57
C THR A 739 1.06 -49.77 -15.61
N GLU A 740 1.62 -50.48 -16.58
CA GLU A 740 1.53 -51.95 -16.69
C GLU A 740 2.13 -52.65 -15.47
N GLN A 741 3.32 -52.22 -15.01
CA GLN A 741 3.93 -52.76 -13.79
C GLN A 741 3.06 -52.51 -12.55
N LYS A 742 2.50 -51.30 -12.39
CA LYS A 742 1.60 -50.99 -11.27
C LYS A 742 0.32 -51.81 -11.31
N SER A 743 -0.27 -52.03 -12.49
CA SER A 743 -1.44 -52.91 -12.66
C SER A 743 -1.08 -54.35 -12.26
N PHE A 744 0.02 -54.88 -12.80
CA PHE A 744 0.51 -56.21 -12.47
C PHE A 744 0.73 -56.42 -10.96
N PHE A 745 1.33 -55.45 -10.25
CA PHE A 745 1.50 -55.54 -8.80
C PHE A 745 0.19 -55.42 -8.02
N LYS A 746 -0.77 -54.64 -8.49
CA LYS A 746 -2.11 -54.52 -7.87
C LYS A 746 -2.92 -55.80 -8.07
N ASP A 747 -2.81 -56.42 -9.24
CA ASP A 747 -3.44 -57.70 -9.57
C ASP A 747 -2.78 -58.85 -8.77
N LEU A 748 -1.45 -58.83 -8.63
CA LEU A 748 -0.71 -59.77 -7.77
C LEU A 748 -1.07 -59.61 -6.28
N TYR A 749 -1.22 -58.36 -5.79
CA TYR A 749 -1.63 -58.08 -4.42
C TYR A 749 -3.08 -58.51 -4.13
N SER A 750 -4.00 -58.30 -5.06
CA SER A 750 -5.39 -58.78 -4.94
C SER A 750 -5.50 -60.31 -5.08
N PHE A 751 -4.67 -60.92 -5.92
CA PHE A 751 -4.57 -62.38 -6.06
C PHE A 751 -3.99 -63.03 -4.79
N THR A 752 -2.91 -62.50 -4.23
CA THR A 752 -2.35 -62.99 -2.95
C THR A 752 -3.31 -62.78 -1.80
N LYS A 753 -4.02 -61.65 -1.72
CA LYS A 753 -5.05 -61.42 -0.70
C LYS A 753 -6.20 -62.43 -0.78
N ARG A 754 -6.57 -62.91 -1.98
CA ARG A 754 -7.54 -64.01 -2.16
C ARG A 754 -7.00 -65.36 -1.68
N ILE A 755 -5.75 -65.69 -2.01
CA ILE A 755 -5.11 -66.95 -1.58
C ILE A 755 -4.94 -67.05 -0.06
N PHE A 756 -4.77 -65.92 0.65
CA PHE A 756 -4.66 -65.92 2.11
C PHE A 756 -6.00 -65.69 2.83
N SER A 757 -7.10 -65.50 2.10
CA SER A 757 -8.46 -65.42 2.66
C SER A 757 -9.30 -66.69 2.45
N ASP A 758 -8.85 -67.58 1.57
CA ASP A 758 -9.30 -68.97 1.42
C ASP A 758 -8.38 -69.91 2.20
#